data_AF-A0A820VUU2-F1
#
_entry.id   AF-A0A820VUU2-F1
#
_cell.length_a   1.000
_cell.length_b   1.000
_cell.length_c   1.000
_cell.angle_alpha   90.00
_cell.angle_beta   90.00
_cell.angle_gamma   90.00
#
_symmetry.space_group_name_H-M   'P 1'
#
loop_
_entity.id
_entity.type
_entity.pdbx_description
1 polymer ?
#
loop_
_entity_poly.entity_id
_entity_poly.type
_entity_poly.pdbx_seq_one_letter_code
_entity_poly.pdbx_strand_id
1 'polypeptide(L)'
;MDDSTLQKPNVYNRYLPFYDSIQRQAYAEFDEIRMHLSRIIQLREIRPGFSVWSSKLQQFISLYGYHFTKSDHLKLIDFYLSILSADNLSLIDVRICFNLLEVLLKKTHLITRDELIIDWRLLYQWAKLIRFHHDQDYSLVVMPDGIEQSFFNCVHCCRFYFSATATQEILDEFRPWLCPFDSAFGDAMYFFDLFLPVNLPPNLHNQGFKLWLPEFLGIWESVCSNPDWEYNMIRIFCFVGWYNMGYIDWEPWLSRIFTRFLKSLSLPVGSRAIAAQKKDTYPISTVASLIVAMMSNGSSCLQYLRNLFTAIKSFYYPSNTGDFQHDIVQFLAELTESFIDRVHLESKADRIWQFKPLQSYRLTEQDITDFVNCVKEYVFISIFNKTHLADAAKAFRDLAMLRPELVVPPIIEQLFSSANSINEPHRFTSILNCLTSITRQIVQQTLNFPQGQTYVLPLLMSVLPGIDSNDFDKTSATFQFLKAILMLITCVDCSSAINIRNDLTEVEKEVCLSTAQFEDFIIEFLNRTFQMIDSLSTEVSDGWVATTANDDNTEIELTPVITGIIEQCSSKIFQVVQEKIMNFLAASSFTPRVSKLLTDLVQPILETNPIETLKYIMPQTCERIEKIMHDSEATILTDHKGDMELTWCLVLFSKLLQARGDTLLVYKPMILSVFHRCIHIIHKKSYEAIANAAKNLLKSLSYVYPIDYRLTVENIDGPFSDF
;
A
#
# COMPACT_ATOMS: atom_id res chain seq x y z
N MET A 1 -4.82 -13.37 32.86
CA MET A 1 -4.33 -14.59 32.18
C MET A 1 -2.98 -14.25 31.56
N ASP A 2 -2.10 -15.22 31.43
CA ASP A 2 -0.76 -15.02 30.86
C ASP A 2 -0.88 -14.80 29.34
N ASP A 3 -0.26 -13.73 28.82
CA ASP A 3 -0.32 -13.34 27.40
C ASP A 3 0.17 -14.45 26.45
N SER A 4 0.91 -15.42 26.99
CA SER A 4 1.41 -16.62 26.32
C SER A 4 0.31 -17.54 25.76
N THR A 5 -0.93 -17.39 26.22
CA THR A 5 -2.08 -18.22 25.81
C THR A 5 -2.89 -17.64 24.65
N LEU A 6 -2.64 -16.37 24.28
CA LEU A 6 -3.32 -15.67 23.20
C LEU A 6 -2.68 -15.99 21.84
N GLN A 7 -3.47 -16.04 20.78
CA GLN A 7 -2.96 -16.42 19.46
C GLN A 7 -2.16 -15.31 18.76
N LYS A 8 -2.81 -14.16 18.48
CA LYS A 8 -2.18 -13.07 17.71
C LYS A 8 -2.83 -11.73 18.04
N PRO A 9 -2.54 -11.15 19.22
CA PRO A 9 -3.01 -9.82 19.56
C PRO A 9 -2.41 -8.76 18.61
N ASN A 10 -3.09 -7.62 18.50
CA ASN A 10 -2.60 -6.48 17.73
C ASN A 10 -1.33 -5.91 18.40
N VAL A 11 -0.20 -5.98 17.69
CA VAL A 11 1.11 -5.57 18.20
C VAL A 11 1.16 -4.09 18.51
N TYR A 12 0.43 -3.26 17.76
CA TYR A 12 0.46 -1.80 17.91
C TYR A 12 -0.13 -1.33 19.24
N ASN A 13 -1.04 -2.10 19.83
CA ASN A 13 -1.66 -1.74 21.10
C ASN A 13 -0.64 -1.61 22.24
N ARG A 14 0.49 -2.33 22.17
CA ARG A 14 1.57 -2.29 23.17
C ARG A 14 2.29 -0.94 23.24
N TYR A 15 2.24 -0.16 22.16
CA TYR A 15 2.91 1.14 22.09
C TYR A 15 2.01 2.31 22.53
N LEU A 16 0.77 2.03 22.94
CA LEU A 16 -0.14 3.06 23.44
C LEU A 16 0.17 3.40 24.91
N PRO A 17 0.08 4.69 25.32
CA PRO A 17 0.46 5.13 26.67
C PRO A 17 -0.44 4.57 27.79
N PHE A 18 -1.57 3.95 27.44
CA PHE A 18 -2.55 3.35 28.36
C PHE A 18 -2.77 1.86 28.11
N TYR A 19 -1.75 1.14 27.61
CA TYR A 19 -1.81 -0.28 27.26
C TYR A 19 -2.41 -1.18 28.35
N ASP A 20 -2.06 -0.98 29.63
CA ASP A 20 -2.59 -1.78 30.75
C ASP A 20 -4.12 -1.71 30.89
N SER A 21 -4.71 -0.57 30.52
CA SER A 21 -6.16 -0.39 30.50
C SER A 21 -6.78 -1.08 29.28
N ILE A 22 -6.13 -0.99 28.12
CA ILE A 22 -6.55 -1.64 26.87
C ILE A 22 -6.58 -3.15 27.04
N GLN A 23 -5.56 -3.72 27.68
CA GLN A 23 -5.48 -5.17 27.90
C GLN A 23 -6.65 -5.65 28.78
N ARG A 24 -6.94 -4.95 29.89
CA ARG A 24 -8.09 -5.28 30.75
C ARG A 24 -9.43 -5.12 30.03
N GLN A 25 -9.57 -4.07 29.23
CA GLN A 25 -10.77 -3.83 28.42
C GLN A 25 -10.97 -4.94 27.37
N ALA A 26 -9.90 -5.36 26.67
CA ALA A 26 -9.97 -6.42 25.69
C ALA A 26 -10.48 -7.74 26.30
N TYR A 27 -9.99 -8.12 27.49
CA TYR A 27 -10.49 -9.29 28.19
C TYR A 27 -11.99 -9.15 28.55
N ALA A 28 -12.41 -8.01 29.10
CA ALA A 28 -13.79 -7.78 29.50
C ALA A 28 -14.75 -7.77 28.30
N GLU A 29 -14.38 -7.09 27.20
CA GLU A 29 -15.18 -7.03 25.98
C GLU A 29 -15.31 -8.40 25.31
N PHE A 30 -14.22 -9.19 25.26
CA PHE A 30 -14.30 -10.54 24.72
C PHE A 30 -15.19 -11.44 25.57
N ASP A 31 -15.10 -11.35 26.90
CA ASP A 31 -15.99 -12.09 27.79
C ASP A 31 -17.46 -11.72 27.61
N GLU A 32 -17.75 -10.43 27.40
CA GLU A 32 -19.09 -9.95 27.09
C GLU A 32 -19.58 -10.51 25.75
N ILE A 33 -18.77 -10.43 24.69
CA ILE A 33 -19.08 -10.99 23.37
C ILE A 33 -19.37 -12.48 23.47
N ARG A 34 -18.48 -13.25 24.13
CA ARG A 34 -18.63 -14.70 24.31
C ARG A 34 -19.92 -15.03 25.06
N MET A 35 -20.22 -14.32 26.15
CA MET A 35 -21.45 -14.51 26.91
C MET A 35 -22.68 -14.26 26.03
N HIS A 36 -22.73 -13.17 25.29
CA HIS A 36 -23.90 -12.83 24.49
C HIS A 36 -24.08 -13.71 23.25
N LEU A 37 -23.00 -14.10 22.57
CA LEU A 37 -23.06 -15.09 21.49
C LEU A 37 -23.63 -16.43 22.00
N SER A 38 -23.24 -16.86 23.19
CA SER A 38 -23.81 -18.07 23.80
C SER A 38 -25.31 -17.93 24.15
N ARG A 39 -25.72 -16.74 24.64
CA ARG A 39 -27.14 -16.44 24.94
C ARG A 39 -28.01 -16.40 23.70
N ILE A 40 -27.51 -15.90 22.57
CA ILE A 40 -28.23 -15.87 21.29
C ILE A 40 -28.72 -17.28 20.92
N ILE A 41 -27.86 -18.30 21.06
CA ILE A 41 -28.25 -19.70 20.81
C ILE A 41 -29.29 -20.17 21.82
N GLN A 42 -29.05 -19.92 23.12
CA GLN A 42 -29.94 -20.38 24.19
C GLN A 42 -31.36 -19.79 24.06
N LEU A 43 -31.44 -18.51 23.70
CA LEU A 43 -32.70 -17.78 23.55
C LEU A 43 -33.29 -17.89 22.15
N ARG A 44 -32.56 -18.46 21.18
CA ARG A 44 -32.88 -18.47 19.75
C ARG A 44 -33.16 -17.06 19.20
N GLU A 45 -32.47 -16.06 19.75
CA GLU A 45 -32.65 -14.65 19.40
C GLU A 45 -31.71 -14.25 18.25
N ILE A 46 -32.05 -14.67 17.03
CA ILE A 46 -31.26 -14.29 15.85
C ILE A 46 -31.36 -12.78 15.59
N ARG A 47 -32.54 -12.17 15.77
CA ARG A 47 -32.74 -10.73 15.59
C ARG A 47 -33.23 -10.04 16.86
N PRO A 48 -32.62 -8.91 17.26
CA PRO A 48 -31.45 -8.24 16.66
C PRO A 48 -30.10 -8.80 17.15
N GLY A 49 -30.10 -9.68 18.15
CA GLY A 49 -28.91 -10.10 18.88
C GLY A 49 -27.74 -10.57 18.02
N PHE A 50 -27.96 -11.52 17.11
CA PHE A 50 -26.88 -12.10 16.30
C PHE A 50 -26.08 -11.06 15.52
N SER A 51 -26.78 -10.17 14.82
CA SER A 51 -26.15 -9.12 14.00
C SER A 51 -25.31 -8.16 14.84
N VAL A 52 -25.84 -7.71 15.98
CA VAL A 52 -25.15 -6.78 16.88
C VAL A 52 -23.87 -7.39 17.46
N TRP A 53 -23.94 -8.60 18.00
CA TRP A 53 -22.79 -9.24 18.64
C TRP A 53 -21.76 -9.76 17.64
N SER A 54 -22.19 -10.16 16.45
CA SER A 54 -21.31 -10.47 15.33
C SER A 54 -20.54 -9.23 14.86
N SER A 55 -21.21 -8.07 14.76
CA SER A 55 -20.56 -6.80 14.43
C SER A 55 -19.56 -6.38 15.52
N LYS A 56 -19.92 -6.52 16.79
CA LYS A 56 -18.99 -6.29 17.91
C LYS A 56 -17.77 -7.21 17.86
N LEU A 57 -17.92 -8.49 17.51
CA LEU A 57 -16.79 -9.40 17.33
C LEU A 57 -15.87 -8.95 16.18
N GLN A 58 -16.44 -8.52 15.06
CA GLN A 58 -15.65 -8.01 13.93
C GLN A 58 -14.83 -6.77 14.32
N GLN A 59 -15.46 -5.83 15.05
CA GLN A 59 -14.79 -4.65 15.58
C GLN A 59 -13.70 -5.03 16.59
N PHE A 60 -13.99 -6.00 17.47
CA PHE A 60 -13.02 -6.53 18.43
C PHE A 60 -11.77 -7.08 17.74
N ILE A 61 -11.94 -7.92 16.70
CA ILE A 61 -10.80 -8.48 15.95
C ILE A 61 -10.02 -7.37 15.22
N SER A 62 -10.70 -6.33 14.72
CA SER A 62 -10.06 -5.19 14.09
C SER A 62 -9.20 -4.36 15.06
N LEU A 63 -9.68 -4.15 16.29
CA LEU A 63 -8.99 -3.34 17.30
C LEU A 63 -7.90 -4.12 18.05
N TYR A 64 -8.23 -5.32 18.51
CA TYR A 64 -7.40 -6.12 19.41
C TYR A 64 -6.68 -7.28 18.74
N GLY A 65 -6.99 -7.59 17.48
CA GLY A 65 -6.51 -8.80 16.81
C GLY A 65 -7.18 -10.05 17.37
N TYR A 66 -6.47 -11.18 17.34
CA TYR A 66 -6.95 -12.47 17.86
C TYR A 66 -6.60 -12.53 19.34
N HIS A 67 -7.15 -11.59 20.12
CA HIS A 67 -6.96 -11.47 21.56
C HIS A 67 -7.89 -12.45 22.30
N PHE A 68 -7.76 -13.73 21.95
CA PHE A 68 -8.47 -14.85 22.55
C PHE A 68 -7.64 -16.12 22.38
N THR A 69 -8.01 -17.17 23.12
CA THR A 69 -7.30 -18.45 23.09
C THR A 69 -7.61 -19.23 21.81
N LYS A 70 -6.74 -20.18 21.47
CA LYS A 70 -6.98 -21.10 20.35
C LYS A 70 -8.27 -21.92 20.51
N SER A 71 -8.60 -22.32 21.74
CA SER A 71 -9.84 -23.03 22.03
C SER A 71 -11.07 -22.18 21.74
N ASP A 72 -11.04 -20.89 22.13
CA ASP A 72 -12.14 -19.98 21.84
C ASP A 72 -12.24 -19.68 20.34
N HIS A 73 -11.12 -19.60 19.63
CA HIS A 73 -11.11 -19.44 18.17
C HIS A 73 -11.85 -20.58 17.47
N LEU A 74 -11.51 -21.84 17.79
CA LEU A 74 -12.19 -23.00 17.21
C LEU A 74 -13.69 -22.99 17.51
N LYS A 75 -14.08 -22.66 18.75
CA LYS A 75 -15.51 -22.54 19.13
C LYS A 75 -16.24 -21.44 18.36
N LEU A 76 -15.57 -20.33 18.06
CA LEU A 76 -16.17 -19.26 17.24
C LEU A 76 -16.40 -19.74 15.80
N ILE A 77 -15.44 -20.48 15.22
CA ILE A 77 -15.61 -21.06 13.88
C ILE A 77 -16.78 -22.05 13.88
N ASP A 78 -16.79 -22.98 14.83
CA ASP A 78 -17.87 -23.96 14.98
C ASP A 78 -19.23 -23.30 15.19
N PHE A 79 -19.27 -22.20 15.94
CA PHE A 79 -20.47 -21.40 16.17
C PHE A 79 -21.04 -20.85 14.85
N TYR A 80 -20.23 -20.19 14.02
CA TYR A 80 -20.71 -19.64 12.75
C TYR A 80 -21.05 -20.72 11.71
N LEU A 81 -20.31 -21.84 11.68
CA LEU A 81 -20.66 -23.00 10.84
C LEU A 81 -21.98 -23.64 11.28
N SER A 82 -22.23 -23.73 12.59
CA SER A 82 -23.48 -24.26 13.14
C SER A 82 -24.67 -23.37 12.79
N ILE A 83 -24.49 -22.05 12.80
CA ILE A 83 -25.54 -21.09 12.40
C ILE A 83 -25.83 -21.21 10.90
N LEU A 84 -24.81 -21.37 10.06
CA LEU A 84 -25.01 -21.62 8.62
C LEU A 84 -25.76 -22.93 8.34
N SER A 85 -25.72 -23.89 9.27
CA SER A 85 -26.42 -25.17 9.17
C SER A 85 -27.90 -25.07 9.59
N ALA A 86 -28.35 -23.92 10.10
CA ALA A 86 -29.72 -23.72 10.53
C ALA A 86 -30.66 -23.45 9.34
N ASP A 87 -31.85 -24.04 9.38
CA ASP A 87 -32.90 -23.81 8.38
C ASP A 87 -33.44 -22.37 8.45
N ASN A 88 -33.81 -21.81 7.29
CA ASN A 88 -34.47 -20.50 7.15
C ASN A 88 -33.67 -19.30 7.70
N LEU A 89 -32.35 -19.33 7.61
CA LEU A 89 -31.51 -18.18 7.94
C LEU A 89 -31.68 -17.06 6.91
N SER A 90 -31.75 -15.81 7.35
CA SER A 90 -31.85 -14.68 6.42
C SER A 90 -30.53 -14.46 5.69
N LEU A 91 -30.57 -14.09 4.40
CA LEU A 91 -29.36 -13.89 3.59
C LEU A 91 -28.40 -12.83 4.16
N ILE A 92 -28.92 -11.88 4.94
CA ILE A 92 -28.09 -10.89 5.65
C ILE A 92 -27.26 -11.57 6.75
N ASP A 93 -27.88 -12.46 7.52
CA ASP A 93 -27.21 -13.19 8.60
C ASP A 93 -26.22 -14.22 8.03
N VAL A 94 -26.55 -14.84 6.89
CA VAL A 94 -25.65 -15.69 6.11
C VAL A 94 -24.40 -14.92 5.68
N ARG A 95 -24.58 -13.71 5.11
CA ARG A 95 -23.45 -12.84 4.72
C ARG A 95 -22.56 -12.48 5.92
N ILE A 96 -23.17 -12.22 7.09
CA ILE A 96 -22.41 -11.98 8.34
C ILE A 96 -21.57 -13.20 8.70
N CYS A 97 -22.12 -14.42 8.61
CA CYS A 97 -21.37 -15.64 8.87
C CYS A 97 -20.18 -15.79 7.89
N PHE A 98 -20.39 -15.56 6.59
CA PHE A 98 -19.30 -15.63 5.61
C PHE A 98 -18.18 -14.65 5.91
N ASN A 99 -18.51 -13.39 6.21
CA ASN A 99 -17.51 -12.38 6.55
C ASN A 99 -16.72 -12.74 7.81
N LEU A 100 -17.39 -13.26 8.85
CA LEU A 100 -16.72 -13.64 10.08
C LEU A 100 -15.90 -14.92 9.93
N LEU A 101 -16.38 -15.92 9.18
CA LEU A 101 -15.59 -17.10 8.86
C LEU A 101 -14.37 -16.76 8.01
N GLU A 102 -14.49 -15.85 7.03
CA GLU A 102 -13.34 -15.31 6.31
C GLU A 102 -12.33 -14.71 7.30
N VAL A 103 -12.76 -13.79 8.18
CA VAL A 103 -11.87 -13.15 9.16
C VAL A 103 -11.23 -14.19 10.07
N LEU A 104 -11.97 -15.16 10.61
CA LEU A 104 -11.43 -16.17 11.52
C LEU A 104 -10.42 -17.10 10.81
N LEU A 105 -10.71 -17.52 9.58
CA LEU A 105 -9.91 -18.53 8.86
C LEU A 105 -8.78 -17.94 7.99
N LYS A 106 -8.79 -16.63 7.69
CA LYS A 106 -7.79 -15.97 6.82
C LYS A 106 -6.35 -16.17 7.28
N LYS A 107 -6.10 -16.25 8.59
CA LYS A 107 -4.76 -16.47 9.17
C LYS A 107 -4.52 -17.95 9.43
N THR A 108 -4.29 -18.70 8.35
CA THR A 108 -4.18 -20.16 8.40
C THR A 108 -3.08 -20.70 9.31
N HIS A 109 -1.98 -19.97 9.55
CA HIS A 109 -0.95 -20.37 10.52
C HIS A 109 -1.47 -20.48 11.98
N LEU A 110 -2.66 -19.98 12.30
CA LEU A 110 -3.23 -20.04 13.65
C LEU A 110 -3.97 -21.37 13.94
N ILE A 111 -4.51 -22.03 12.93
CA ILE A 111 -5.28 -23.28 13.03
C ILE A 111 -4.81 -24.25 11.96
N THR A 112 -4.44 -25.47 12.35
CA THR A 112 -4.01 -26.49 11.40
C THR A 112 -5.19 -27.34 10.92
N ARG A 113 -4.99 -28.02 9.81
CA ARG A 113 -5.96 -28.99 9.26
C ARG A 113 -6.30 -30.13 10.21
N ASP A 114 -5.37 -30.54 11.07
CA ASP A 114 -5.60 -31.62 12.03
C ASP A 114 -6.56 -31.20 13.16
N GLU A 115 -6.75 -29.89 13.35
CA GLU A 115 -7.57 -29.31 14.41
C GLU A 115 -8.97 -28.90 13.95
N LEU A 116 -9.16 -28.72 12.63
CA LEU A 116 -10.42 -28.26 12.06
C LEU A 116 -10.72 -29.01 10.76
N ILE A 117 -11.91 -29.62 10.70
CA ILE A 117 -12.46 -30.24 9.50
C ILE A 117 -13.81 -29.59 9.21
N ILE A 118 -13.99 -29.09 7.98
CA ILE A 118 -15.22 -28.45 7.53
C ILE A 118 -15.90 -29.36 6.49
N ASP A 119 -17.20 -29.58 6.63
CA ASP A 119 -18.00 -30.26 5.60
C ASP A 119 -18.30 -29.29 4.45
N TRP A 120 -17.82 -29.62 3.26
CA TRP A 120 -18.03 -28.81 2.06
C TRP A 120 -19.50 -28.77 1.63
N ARG A 121 -20.30 -29.80 1.98
CA ARG A 121 -21.72 -29.86 1.61
C ARG A 121 -22.54 -28.72 2.20
N LEU A 122 -22.18 -28.27 3.41
CA LEU A 122 -22.80 -27.11 4.05
C LEU A 122 -22.67 -25.86 3.17
N LEU A 123 -21.46 -25.60 2.67
CA LEU A 123 -21.19 -24.44 1.82
C LEU A 123 -21.79 -24.62 0.43
N TYR A 124 -21.84 -25.86 -0.08
CA TYR A 124 -22.43 -26.17 -1.38
C TYR A 124 -23.94 -25.86 -1.44
N GLN A 125 -24.69 -26.10 -0.36
CA GLN A 125 -26.10 -25.72 -0.29
C GLN A 125 -26.30 -24.21 -0.53
N TRP A 126 -25.46 -23.39 0.10
CA TRP A 126 -25.46 -21.94 -0.11
C TRP A 126 -24.97 -21.56 -1.51
N ALA A 127 -23.98 -22.27 -2.06
CA ALA A 127 -23.50 -22.05 -3.42
C ALA A 127 -24.62 -22.23 -4.45
N LYS A 128 -25.43 -23.30 -4.32
CA LYS A 128 -26.59 -23.54 -5.19
C LYS A 128 -27.58 -22.38 -5.10
N LEU A 129 -27.93 -21.99 -3.88
CA LEU A 129 -28.88 -20.89 -3.66
C LEU A 129 -28.36 -19.60 -4.31
N ILE A 130 -27.12 -19.22 -4.04
CA ILE A 130 -26.54 -17.97 -4.56
C ILE A 130 -26.48 -17.99 -6.09
N ARG A 131 -25.92 -19.05 -6.67
CA ARG A 131 -25.72 -19.19 -8.12
C ARG A 131 -27.04 -19.23 -8.89
N PHE A 132 -27.99 -20.09 -8.49
CA PHE A 132 -29.23 -20.30 -9.24
C PHE A 132 -30.28 -19.21 -9.03
N HIS A 133 -30.19 -18.41 -7.96
CA HIS A 133 -31.05 -17.23 -7.78
C HIS A 133 -30.52 -15.98 -8.50
N HIS A 134 -29.24 -15.94 -8.88
CA HIS A 134 -28.68 -14.87 -9.72
C HIS A 134 -29.15 -14.98 -11.19
N ASP A 135 -29.45 -16.19 -11.68
CA ASP A 135 -29.78 -16.47 -13.08
C ASP A 135 -31.27 -16.38 -13.45
N GLN A 136 -32.16 -15.94 -12.55
CA GLN A 136 -33.60 -15.87 -12.85
C GLN A 136 -34.17 -14.45 -12.79
N ASP A 137 -34.58 -13.96 -13.97
CA ASP A 137 -35.46 -12.78 -14.15
C ASP A 137 -36.79 -12.87 -13.34
N TYR A 138 -37.08 -14.03 -12.73
CA TYR A 138 -38.28 -14.35 -11.96
C TYR A 138 -38.01 -14.71 -10.49
N SER A 139 -36.77 -14.57 -10.00
CA SER A 139 -36.45 -14.85 -8.59
C SER A 139 -37.13 -13.83 -7.67
N LEU A 140 -37.93 -14.31 -6.72
CA LEU A 140 -38.55 -13.48 -5.67
C LEU A 140 -37.58 -13.15 -4.52
N VAL A 141 -36.36 -13.72 -4.55
CA VAL A 141 -35.35 -13.55 -3.51
C VAL A 141 -34.40 -12.42 -3.91
N VAL A 142 -34.45 -11.33 -3.14
CA VAL A 142 -33.50 -10.22 -3.29
C VAL A 142 -32.19 -10.62 -2.60
N MET A 143 -31.13 -10.76 -3.41
CA MET A 143 -29.79 -11.04 -2.92
C MET A 143 -29.19 -9.78 -2.28
N PRO A 144 -28.65 -9.83 -1.05
CA PRO A 144 -27.94 -8.70 -0.47
C PRO A 144 -26.71 -8.35 -1.29
N ASP A 145 -26.44 -7.07 -1.48
CA ASP A 145 -25.25 -6.60 -2.19
C ASP A 145 -23.97 -7.22 -1.61
N GLY A 146 -23.09 -7.73 -2.49
CA GLY A 146 -21.79 -8.28 -2.12
C GLY A 146 -21.82 -9.66 -1.43
N ILE A 147 -22.98 -10.33 -1.28
CA ILE A 147 -23.05 -11.67 -0.68
C ILE A 147 -22.21 -12.71 -1.45
N GLU A 148 -22.19 -12.63 -2.78
CA GLU A 148 -21.35 -13.49 -3.61
C GLU A 148 -19.87 -13.34 -3.28
N GLN A 149 -19.37 -12.10 -3.21
CA GLN A 149 -17.97 -11.86 -2.87
C GLN A 149 -17.62 -12.37 -1.47
N SER A 150 -18.47 -12.12 -0.47
CA SER A 150 -18.32 -12.65 0.88
C SER A 150 -18.28 -14.19 0.88
N PHE A 151 -19.17 -14.82 0.12
CA PHE A 151 -19.22 -16.28 -0.04
C PHE A 151 -17.93 -16.82 -0.68
N PHE A 152 -17.48 -16.24 -1.79
CA PHE A 152 -16.24 -16.63 -2.47
C PHE A 152 -15.04 -16.57 -1.54
N ASN A 153 -14.86 -15.47 -0.81
CA ASN A 153 -13.75 -15.31 0.13
C ASN A 153 -13.82 -16.35 1.26
N CYS A 154 -15.02 -16.60 1.80
CA CYS A 154 -15.24 -17.59 2.85
C CYS A 154 -14.90 -19.01 2.38
N VAL A 155 -15.41 -19.43 1.22
CA VAL A 155 -15.16 -20.77 0.67
C VAL A 155 -13.67 -20.96 0.40
N HIS A 156 -12.98 -19.98 -0.17
CA HIS A 156 -11.54 -20.07 -0.41
C HIS A 156 -10.74 -20.27 0.88
N CYS A 157 -11.15 -19.67 2.00
CA CYS A 157 -10.54 -19.91 3.31
C CYS A 157 -10.92 -21.30 3.90
N CYS A 158 -12.18 -21.72 3.74
CA CYS A 158 -12.69 -23.00 4.25
C CYS A 158 -12.10 -24.21 3.51
N ARG A 159 -11.81 -24.07 2.22
CA ARG A 159 -11.33 -25.14 1.34
C ARG A 159 -10.10 -25.88 1.87
N PHE A 160 -9.24 -25.18 2.60
CA PHE A 160 -8.04 -25.76 3.21
C PHE A 160 -8.34 -26.79 4.32
N TYR A 161 -9.57 -26.78 4.86
CA TYR A 161 -10.03 -27.60 5.98
C TYR A 161 -11.05 -28.68 5.57
N PHE A 162 -11.36 -28.85 4.27
CA PHE A 162 -12.23 -29.95 3.84
C PHE A 162 -11.62 -31.32 4.11
N SER A 163 -12.42 -32.36 4.33
CA SER A 163 -11.94 -33.72 4.61
C SER A 163 -11.06 -34.27 3.46
N ALA A 164 -10.29 -35.34 3.73
CA ALA A 164 -9.50 -36.01 2.69
C ALA A 164 -10.37 -36.69 1.62
N THR A 165 -11.59 -37.12 1.99
CA THR A 165 -12.56 -37.75 1.09
C THR A 165 -13.31 -36.75 0.23
N ALA A 166 -13.33 -35.46 0.61
CA ALA A 166 -14.09 -34.42 -0.07
C ALA A 166 -13.79 -34.34 -1.57
N THR A 167 -12.53 -34.51 -1.99
CA THR A 167 -12.19 -34.51 -3.43
C THR A 167 -12.98 -35.54 -4.21
N GLN A 168 -13.05 -36.79 -3.73
CA GLN A 168 -13.78 -37.85 -4.42
C GLN A 168 -15.29 -37.56 -4.42
N GLU A 169 -15.83 -37.11 -3.29
CA GLU A 169 -17.25 -36.79 -3.17
C GLU A 169 -17.67 -35.64 -4.10
N ILE A 170 -16.82 -34.61 -4.25
CA ILE A 170 -17.02 -33.48 -5.17
C ILE A 170 -16.96 -33.96 -6.62
N LEU A 171 -16.02 -34.84 -6.96
CA LEU A 171 -15.95 -35.43 -8.29
C LEU A 171 -17.18 -36.27 -8.59
N ASP A 172 -17.63 -37.12 -7.66
CA ASP A 172 -18.81 -37.97 -7.87
C ASP A 172 -20.08 -37.15 -8.11
N GLU A 173 -20.23 -35.99 -7.46
CA GLU A 173 -21.37 -35.07 -7.64
C GLU A 173 -21.35 -34.35 -9.00
N PHE A 174 -20.20 -33.80 -9.40
CA PHE A 174 -20.14 -32.86 -10.54
C PHE A 174 -19.59 -33.47 -11.83
N ARG A 175 -18.84 -34.57 -11.77
CA ARG A 175 -18.30 -35.24 -12.97
C ARG A 175 -19.38 -35.66 -13.98
N PRO A 176 -20.60 -36.07 -13.58
CA PRO A 176 -21.69 -36.33 -14.54
C PRO A 176 -22.08 -35.12 -15.39
N TRP A 177 -21.77 -33.89 -14.96
CA TRP A 177 -22.10 -32.66 -15.67
C TRP A 177 -21.02 -32.26 -16.69
N LEU A 178 -19.93 -33.02 -16.81
CA LEU A 178 -18.84 -32.78 -17.75
C LEU A 178 -19.17 -33.20 -19.19
N CYS A 179 -20.36 -32.84 -19.67
CA CYS A 179 -20.73 -32.93 -21.08
C CYS A 179 -20.32 -31.64 -21.80
N PRO A 180 -19.30 -31.63 -22.70
CA PRO A 180 -18.78 -30.39 -23.30
C PRO A 180 -19.79 -29.61 -24.17
N PHE A 181 -20.94 -30.22 -24.48
CA PHE A 181 -22.00 -29.66 -25.30
C PHE A 181 -23.17 -29.12 -24.49
N ASP A 182 -23.17 -29.31 -23.16
CA ASP A 182 -24.22 -28.88 -22.25
C ASP A 182 -23.77 -27.61 -21.49
N SER A 183 -24.70 -26.70 -21.21
CA SER A 183 -24.44 -25.54 -20.36
C SER A 183 -24.07 -25.94 -18.93
N ALA A 184 -24.52 -27.13 -18.47
CA ALA A 184 -24.17 -27.69 -17.17
C ALA A 184 -22.65 -27.84 -16.95
N PHE A 185 -21.86 -27.93 -18.03
CA PHE A 185 -20.40 -27.99 -17.95
C PHE A 185 -19.82 -26.72 -17.29
N GLY A 186 -20.37 -25.56 -17.64
CA GLY A 186 -19.93 -24.28 -17.08
C GLY A 186 -20.16 -24.20 -15.57
N ASP A 187 -21.35 -24.63 -15.12
CA ASP A 187 -21.67 -24.69 -13.70
C ASP A 187 -20.82 -25.71 -12.95
N ALA A 188 -20.53 -26.86 -13.56
CA ALA A 188 -19.61 -27.84 -12.99
C ALA A 188 -18.22 -27.23 -12.77
N MET A 189 -17.67 -26.54 -13.78
CA MET A 189 -16.37 -25.87 -13.68
C MET A 189 -16.34 -24.78 -12.61
N TYR A 190 -17.43 -24.01 -12.49
CA TYR A 190 -17.60 -23.05 -11.42
C TYR A 190 -17.55 -23.71 -10.03
N PHE A 191 -18.28 -24.80 -9.82
CA PHE A 191 -18.26 -25.52 -8.54
C PHE A 191 -16.91 -26.19 -8.26
N PHE A 192 -16.22 -26.73 -9.27
CA PHE A 192 -14.88 -27.26 -9.09
C PHE A 192 -13.88 -26.19 -8.67
N ASP A 193 -13.91 -25.00 -9.28
CA ASP A 193 -13.04 -23.88 -8.91
C ASP A 193 -13.23 -23.46 -7.45
N LEU A 194 -14.48 -23.50 -6.98
CA LEU A 194 -14.81 -23.21 -5.59
C LEU A 194 -14.36 -24.28 -4.60
N PHE A 195 -14.74 -25.53 -4.84
CA PHE A 195 -14.73 -26.55 -3.79
C PHE A 195 -13.58 -27.54 -3.86
N LEU A 196 -12.97 -27.73 -5.03
CA LEU A 196 -12.00 -28.80 -5.23
C LEU A 196 -10.75 -28.58 -4.34
N PRO A 197 -10.42 -29.50 -3.42
CA PRO A 197 -9.25 -29.33 -2.56
C PRO A 197 -7.96 -29.36 -3.37
N VAL A 198 -7.14 -28.30 -3.24
CA VAL A 198 -5.89 -28.13 -4.00
C VAL A 198 -4.63 -28.25 -3.16
N ASN A 199 -4.72 -28.33 -1.83
CA ASN A 199 -3.55 -28.25 -0.93
C ASN A 199 -3.47 -29.44 0.05
N LEU A 200 -4.01 -30.60 -0.34
CA LEU A 200 -3.86 -31.80 0.48
C LEU A 200 -2.37 -32.12 0.69
N PRO A 201 -1.97 -32.61 1.87
CA PRO A 201 -0.56 -32.87 2.16
C PRO A 201 0.01 -33.98 1.26
N PRO A 202 1.35 -34.06 1.09
CA PRO A 202 1.99 -34.99 0.14
C PRO A 202 1.59 -36.46 0.25
N ASN A 203 1.33 -36.93 1.47
CA ASN A 203 0.86 -38.29 1.74
C ASN A 203 -0.57 -38.56 1.22
N LEU A 204 -1.36 -37.52 0.97
CA LEU A 204 -2.75 -37.59 0.52
C LEU A 204 -2.94 -37.10 -0.94
N HIS A 205 -1.88 -36.81 -1.69
CA HIS A 205 -2.01 -36.38 -3.09
C HIS A 205 -2.79 -37.37 -3.98
N ASN A 206 -2.74 -38.66 -3.68
CA ASN A 206 -3.50 -39.69 -4.39
C ASN A 206 -5.03 -39.56 -4.17
N GLN A 207 -5.46 -38.90 -3.09
CA GLN A 207 -6.86 -38.57 -2.80
C GLN A 207 -7.18 -37.11 -3.17
N GLY A 208 -6.21 -36.39 -3.74
CA GLY A 208 -6.34 -34.99 -4.14
C GLY A 208 -6.26 -34.82 -5.65
N PHE A 209 -5.35 -33.95 -6.08
CA PHE A 209 -5.25 -33.56 -7.48
C PHE A 209 -4.99 -34.71 -8.45
N LYS A 210 -4.36 -35.81 -8.01
CA LYS A 210 -4.10 -36.96 -8.88
C LYS A 210 -5.37 -37.67 -9.35
N LEU A 211 -6.51 -37.47 -8.69
CA LEU A 211 -7.78 -38.06 -9.10
C LEU A 211 -8.39 -37.40 -10.35
N TRP A 212 -8.12 -36.12 -10.57
CA TRP A 212 -8.83 -35.31 -11.56
C TRP A 212 -7.92 -34.53 -12.53
N LEU A 213 -6.69 -34.20 -12.12
CA LEU A 213 -5.80 -33.36 -12.92
C LEU A 213 -5.50 -33.95 -14.32
N PRO A 214 -5.20 -35.25 -14.47
CA PRO A 214 -4.98 -35.83 -15.81
C PRO A 214 -6.21 -35.75 -16.72
N GLU A 215 -7.40 -35.96 -16.16
CA GLU A 215 -8.67 -35.84 -16.90
C GLU A 215 -8.91 -34.39 -17.34
N PHE A 216 -8.72 -33.43 -16.44
CA PHE A 216 -8.94 -32.00 -16.73
C PHE A 216 -7.95 -31.49 -17.77
N LEU A 217 -6.67 -31.88 -17.67
CA LEU A 217 -5.66 -31.57 -18.69
C LEU A 217 -6.01 -32.19 -20.05
N GLY A 218 -6.51 -33.43 -20.05
CA GLY A 218 -7.00 -34.09 -21.27
C GLY A 218 -8.20 -33.39 -21.91
N ILE A 219 -9.17 -32.94 -21.10
CA ILE A 219 -10.31 -32.16 -21.58
C ILE A 219 -9.81 -30.83 -22.15
N TRP A 220 -8.98 -30.11 -21.39
CA TRP A 220 -8.39 -28.85 -21.82
C TRP A 220 -7.59 -29.02 -23.13
N GLU A 221 -6.92 -30.16 -23.29
CA GLU A 221 -6.21 -30.53 -24.51
C GLU A 221 -7.12 -30.84 -25.70
N SER A 222 -8.27 -31.44 -25.47
CA SER A 222 -9.20 -31.77 -26.55
C SER A 222 -9.87 -30.55 -27.18
N VAL A 223 -9.97 -29.44 -26.43
CA VAL A 223 -10.72 -28.26 -26.85
C VAL A 223 -9.86 -27.28 -27.65
N CYS A 224 -10.27 -26.96 -28.88
CA CYS A 224 -9.58 -25.99 -29.74
C CYS A 224 -10.26 -24.61 -29.76
N SER A 225 -11.46 -24.48 -29.18
CA SER A 225 -12.19 -23.23 -29.01
C SER A 225 -11.78 -22.50 -27.72
N ASN A 226 -12.35 -21.31 -27.50
CA ASN A 226 -12.19 -20.52 -26.28
C ASN A 226 -13.55 -20.45 -25.54
N PRO A 227 -13.96 -21.52 -24.85
CA PRO A 227 -15.23 -21.57 -24.12
C PRO A 227 -15.14 -20.81 -22.79
N ASP A 228 -16.26 -20.27 -22.31
CA ASP A 228 -16.24 -19.40 -21.13
C ASP A 228 -15.83 -20.13 -19.84
N TRP A 229 -16.10 -21.44 -19.75
CA TRP A 229 -15.71 -22.28 -18.61
C TRP A 229 -14.21 -22.49 -18.46
N GLU A 230 -13.42 -22.20 -19.51
CA GLU A 230 -11.96 -22.35 -19.47
C GLU A 230 -11.32 -21.38 -18.47
N TYR A 231 -11.98 -20.25 -18.19
CA TYR A 231 -11.60 -19.32 -17.12
C TYR A 231 -11.43 -20.02 -15.78
N ASN A 232 -12.44 -20.79 -15.36
CA ASN A 232 -12.42 -21.51 -14.09
C ASN A 232 -11.35 -22.61 -14.10
N MET A 233 -11.16 -23.27 -15.25
CA MET A 233 -10.16 -24.34 -15.38
C MET A 233 -8.73 -23.81 -15.22
N ILE A 234 -8.40 -22.67 -15.83
CA ILE A 234 -7.09 -22.02 -15.66
C ILE A 234 -6.88 -21.58 -14.21
N ARG A 235 -7.92 -21.09 -13.52
CA ARG A 235 -7.86 -20.80 -12.08
C ARG A 235 -7.56 -22.04 -11.25
N ILE A 236 -8.23 -23.16 -11.52
CA ILE A 236 -7.96 -24.45 -10.86
C ILE A 236 -6.50 -24.88 -11.08
N PHE A 237 -5.99 -24.80 -12.32
CA PHE A 237 -4.60 -25.13 -12.65
C PHE A 237 -3.60 -24.23 -11.91
N CYS A 238 -3.88 -22.93 -11.84
CA CYS A 238 -3.08 -21.99 -11.07
C CYS A 238 -3.01 -22.38 -9.59
N PHE A 239 -4.17 -22.61 -8.95
CA PHE A 239 -4.20 -22.97 -7.53
C PHE A 239 -3.50 -24.30 -7.25
N VAL A 240 -3.76 -25.34 -8.06
CA VAL A 240 -3.12 -26.64 -7.84
C VAL A 240 -1.62 -26.59 -8.13
N GLY A 241 -1.18 -25.82 -9.13
CA GLY A 241 0.24 -25.58 -9.38
C GLY A 241 0.91 -24.88 -8.20
N TRP A 242 0.25 -23.83 -7.67
CA TRP A 242 0.78 -23.01 -6.58
C TRP A 242 0.96 -23.79 -5.27
N TYR A 243 -0.03 -24.59 -4.86
CA TYR A 243 0.06 -25.32 -3.59
C TYR A 243 0.86 -26.63 -3.67
N ASN A 244 1.14 -27.15 -4.88
CA ASN A 244 1.82 -28.43 -5.09
C ASN A 244 3.11 -28.27 -5.93
N MET A 245 3.84 -27.17 -5.72
CA MET A 245 5.11 -26.91 -6.43
C MET A 245 6.10 -28.06 -6.26
N GLY A 246 6.54 -28.61 -7.40
CA GLY A 246 7.47 -29.74 -7.49
C GLY A 246 6.83 -31.13 -7.41
N TYR A 247 5.51 -31.25 -7.26
CA TYR A 247 4.80 -32.53 -7.28
C TYR A 247 4.05 -32.82 -8.58
N ILE A 248 3.95 -31.82 -9.46
CA ILE A 248 3.28 -31.91 -10.77
C ILE A 248 4.31 -31.62 -11.85
N ASP A 249 4.40 -32.52 -12.83
CA ASP A 249 5.19 -32.30 -14.04
C ASP A 249 4.38 -31.49 -15.06
N TRP A 250 4.70 -30.20 -15.15
CA TRP A 250 4.08 -29.28 -16.10
C TRP A 250 4.78 -29.22 -17.45
N GLU A 251 5.96 -29.85 -17.60
CA GLU A 251 6.81 -29.75 -18.77
C GLU A 251 6.08 -30.07 -20.10
N PRO A 252 5.25 -31.15 -20.19
CA PRO A 252 4.50 -31.46 -21.41
C PRO A 252 3.49 -30.39 -21.82
N TRP A 253 3.04 -29.56 -20.87
CA TRP A 253 1.94 -28.61 -21.03
C TRP A 253 2.40 -27.18 -21.29
N LEU A 254 3.68 -26.87 -21.03
CA LEU A 254 4.24 -25.51 -21.13
C LEU A 254 3.96 -24.87 -22.49
N SER A 255 4.31 -25.56 -23.59
CA SER A 255 4.09 -25.05 -24.95
C SER A 255 2.66 -24.59 -25.18
N ARG A 256 1.68 -25.35 -24.68
CA ARG A 256 0.27 -25.06 -24.85
C ARG A 256 -0.19 -23.91 -23.96
N ILE A 257 0.23 -23.87 -22.70
CA ILE A 257 -0.10 -22.79 -21.76
C ILE A 257 0.38 -21.45 -22.32
N PHE A 258 1.66 -21.36 -22.71
CA PHE A 258 2.24 -20.15 -23.27
C PHE A 258 1.59 -19.76 -24.61
N THR A 259 1.27 -20.72 -25.48
CA THR A 259 0.60 -20.45 -26.75
C THR A 259 -0.82 -19.93 -26.57
N ARG A 260 -1.60 -20.51 -25.65
CA ARG A 260 -2.97 -20.03 -25.38
C ARG A 260 -2.97 -18.66 -24.71
N PHE A 261 -2.05 -18.42 -23.78
CA PHE A 261 -1.86 -17.10 -23.20
C PHE A 261 -1.46 -16.04 -24.24
N LEU A 262 -0.51 -16.35 -25.14
CA LEU A 262 -0.15 -15.42 -26.22
C LEU A 262 -1.35 -15.09 -27.11
N LYS A 263 -2.22 -16.08 -27.39
CA LYS A 263 -3.46 -15.85 -28.14
C LYS A 263 -4.48 -15.01 -27.37
N SER A 264 -4.58 -15.18 -26.05
CA SER A 264 -5.54 -14.41 -25.23
C SER A 264 -5.20 -12.92 -25.16
N LEU A 265 -3.92 -12.56 -25.26
CA LEU A 265 -3.47 -11.16 -25.37
C LEU A 265 -4.02 -10.44 -26.62
N SER A 266 -4.58 -11.18 -27.59
CA SER A 266 -5.29 -10.62 -28.75
C SER A 266 -4.47 -9.56 -29.53
N LEU A 267 -3.15 -9.76 -29.62
CA LEU A 267 -2.22 -8.80 -30.21
C LEU A 267 -2.48 -8.63 -31.72
N PRO A 268 -2.43 -7.40 -32.25
CA PRO A 268 -2.63 -7.16 -33.68
C PRO A 268 -1.40 -7.63 -34.46
N VAL A 269 -1.50 -8.78 -35.12
CA VAL A 269 -0.43 -9.34 -35.96
C VAL A 269 -0.87 -9.39 -37.42
N GLY A 270 -0.07 -8.80 -38.30
CA GLY A 270 -0.28 -8.82 -39.76
C GLY A 270 -0.98 -7.57 -40.33
N SER A 271 -0.99 -7.46 -41.66
CA SER A 271 -1.41 -6.27 -42.42
C SER A 271 -2.93 -6.08 -42.59
N ARG A 272 -3.74 -7.03 -42.09
CA ARG A 272 -5.21 -6.94 -42.02
C ARG A 272 -5.67 -7.41 -40.65
N ALA A 273 -5.43 -6.61 -39.63
CA ALA A 273 -5.89 -6.90 -38.27
C ALA A 273 -7.43 -6.78 -38.23
N ILE A 274 -8.13 -7.91 -38.41
CA ILE A 274 -9.51 -8.04 -37.95
C ILE A 274 -9.39 -8.24 -36.45
N ALA A 275 -9.84 -7.28 -35.66
CA ALA A 275 -9.88 -7.42 -34.21
C ALA A 275 -10.72 -8.66 -33.87
N ALA A 276 -10.08 -9.71 -33.37
CA ALA A 276 -10.81 -10.82 -32.77
C ALA A 276 -11.58 -10.26 -31.57
N GLN A 277 -12.83 -10.68 -31.36
CA GLN A 277 -13.55 -10.31 -30.14
C GLN A 277 -12.76 -10.84 -28.94
N LYS A 278 -12.27 -9.91 -28.11
CA LYS A 278 -11.56 -10.23 -26.87
C LYS A 278 -12.54 -10.89 -25.92
N LYS A 279 -12.19 -12.08 -25.43
CA LYS A 279 -12.85 -12.75 -24.31
C LYS A 279 -11.86 -12.86 -23.17
N ASP A 280 -12.28 -12.46 -21.97
CA ASP A 280 -11.45 -12.46 -20.75
C ASP A 280 -11.31 -13.84 -20.12
N THR A 281 -11.14 -14.88 -20.94
CA THR A 281 -11.06 -16.27 -20.48
C THR A 281 -9.74 -16.59 -19.76
N TYR A 282 -8.70 -15.76 -19.93
CA TYR A 282 -7.38 -15.96 -19.35
C TYR A 282 -6.99 -14.76 -18.49
N PRO A 283 -7.30 -14.78 -17.18
CA PRO A 283 -6.96 -13.68 -16.29
C PRO A 283 -5.45 -13.55 -16.15
N ILE A 284 -4.95 -12.34 -16.36
CA ILE A 284 -3.52 -12.06 -16.40
C ILE A 284 -2.83 -12.45 -15.08
N SER A 285 -3.42 -12.10 -13.94
CA SER A 285 -2.91 -12.46 -12.61
C SER A 285 -2.85 -13.97 -12.41
N THR A 286 -3.90 -14.70 -12.81
CA THR A 286 -3.96 -16.16 -12.66
C THR A 286 -2.89 -16.85 -13.50
N VAL A 287 -2.71 -16.41 -14.75
CA VAL A 287 -1.69 -16.97 -15.65
C VAL A 287 -0.29 -16.62 -15.17
N ALA A 288 -0.06 -15.39 -14.70
CA ALA A 288 1.20 -14.97 -14.10
C ALA A 288 1.58 -15.86 -12.91
N SER A 289 0.68 -16.07 -11.95
CA SER A 289 0.92 -16.95 -10.80
C SER A 289 1.13 -18.41 -11.21
N LEU A 290 0.41 -18.91 -12.23
CA LEU A 290 0.62 -20.26 -12.77
C LEU A 290 2.01 -20.40 -13.40
N ILE A 291 2.43 -19.44 -14.23
CA ILE A 291 3.77 -19.41 -14.82
C ILE A 291 4.84 -19.43 -13.72
N VAL A 292 4.69 -18.58 -12.71
CA VAL A 292 5.61 -18.56 -11.56
C VAL A 292 5.61 -19.90 -10.82
N ALA A 293 4.46 -20.54 -10.58
CA ALA A 293 4.39 -21.82 -9.90
C ALA A 293 5.09 -22.96 -10.67
N MET A 294 5.15 -22.87 -11.99
CA MET A 294 5.81 -23.86 -12.87
C MET A 294 7.33 -23.66 -12.97
N MET A 295 7.89 -22.54 -12.52
CA MET A 295 9.34 -22.30 -12.60
C MET A 295 10.11 -23.19 -11.62
N SER A 296 11.23 -23.77 -12.05
CA SER A 296 12.15 -24.47 -11.16
C SER A 296 13.51 -24.62 -11.82
N ASN A 297 14.52 -24.93 -11.01
CA ASN A 297 15.82 -25.35 -11.51
C ASN A 297 15.64 -26.59 -12.43
N GLY A 298 16.02 -26.45 -13.69
CA GLY A 298 15.91 -27.50 -14.72
C GLY A 298 14.61 -27.52 -15.55
N SER A 299 13.59 -26.71 -15.24
CA SER A 299 12.40 -26.60 -16.11
C SER A 299 12.67 -25.68 -17.30
N SER A 300 12.07 -25.98 -18.47
CA SER A 300 12.11 -25.06 -19.62
C SER A 300 11.16 -23.87 -19.49
N CYS A 301 10.40 -23.76 -18.40
CA CYS A 301 9.41 -22.70 -18.18
C CYS A 301 10.00 -21.28 -18.37
N LEU A 302 11.19 -21.01 -17.82
CA LEU A 302 11.86 -19.72 -17.99
C LEU A 302 12.26 -19.47 -19.46
N GLN A 303 12.62 -20.51 -20.20
CA GLN A 303 12.92 -20.40 -21.63
C GLN A 303 11.65 -20.08 -22.45
N TYR A 304 10.52 -20.71 -22.13
CA TYR A 304 9.23 -20.35 -22.74
C TYR A 304 8.83 -18.91 -22.43
N LEU A 305 9.07 -18.45 -21.21
CA LEU A 305 8.84 -17.05 -20.83
C LEU A 305 9.75 -16.09 -21.62
N ARG A 306 11.04 -16.41 -21.79
CA ARG A 306 11.95 -15.64 -22.65
C ARG A 306 11.45 -15.56 -24.09
N ASN A 307 10.99 -16.68 -24.63
CA ASN A 307 10.44 -16.75 -25.99
C ASN A 307 9.17 -15.91 -26.12
N LEU A 308 8.27 -15.97 -25.13
CA LEU A 308 7.06 -15.14 -25.08
C LEU A 308 7.42 -13.66 -25.12
N PHE A 309 8.28 -13.20 -24.19
CA PHE A 309 8.70 -11.81 -24.13
C PHE A 309 9.39 -11.34 -25.41
N THR A 310 10.22 -12.19 -26.01
CA THR A 310 10.85 -11.90 -27.30
C THR A 310 9.81 -11.71 -28.40
N ALA A 311 8.77 -12.56 -28.44
CA ALA A 311 7.69 -12.47 -29.43
C ALA A 311 6.84 -11.20 -29.27
N ILE A 312 6.66 -10.72 -28.05
CA ILE A 312 5.84 -9.53 -27.76
C ILE A 312 6.66 -8.24 -27.57
N LYS A 313 7.99 -8.30 -27.75
CA LYS A 313 8.92 -7.19 -27.49
C LYS A 313 8.52 -5.88 -28.17
N SER A 314 8.11 -5.95 -29.44
CA SER A 314 7.75 -4.77 -30.21
C SER A 314 6.57 -3.99 -29.60
N PHE A 315 5.67 -4.67 -28.89
CA PHE A 315 4.48 -4.07 -28.29
C PHE A 315 4.77 -3.29 -27.00
N TYR A 316 5.96 -3.47 -26.39
CA TYR A 316 6.34 -2.72 -25.20
C TYR A 316 6.89 -1.32 -25.49
N TYR A 317 7.37 -1.05 -26.72
CA TYR A 317 7.98 0.25 -27.03
C TYR A 317 6.95 1.39 -26.91
N PRO A 318 7.33 2.54 -26.30
CA PRO A 318 6.41 3.67 -26.08
C PRO A 318 5.75 4.24 -27.35
N SER A 319 6.36 4.02 -28.52
CA SER A 319 5.82 4.42 -29.82
C SER A 319 4.67 3.55 -30.31
N ASN A 320 4.51 2.33 -29.77
CA ASN A 320 3.53 1.36 -30.21
C ASN A 320 2.38 1.26 -29.20
N THR A 321 1.54 2.30 -29.17
CA THR A 321 0.39 2.37 -28.25
C THR A 321 -0.83 1.68 -28.83
N GLY A 322 -1.57 0.95 -28.00
CA GLY A 322 -2.87 0.36 -28.34
C GLY A 322 -3.54 -0.32 -27.14
N ASP A 323 -4.75 -0.84 -27.33
CA ASP A 323 -5.55 -1.45 -26.26
C ASP A 323 -4.85 -2.63 -25.57
N PHE A 324 -3.96 -3.33 -26.28
CA PHE A 324 -3.14 -4.43 -25.76
C PHE A 324 -2.13 -3.98 -24.68
N GLN A 325 -1.81 -2.69 -24.60
CA GLN A 325 -0.76 -2.18 -23.73
C GLN A 325 -1.10 -2.37 -22.24
N HIS A 326 -2.38 -2.25 -21.90
CA HIS A 326 -2.88 -2.56 -20.56
C HIS A 326 -2.51 -4.00 -20.17
N ASP A 327 -2.84 -4.97 -21.02
CA ASP A 327 -2.67 -6.39 -20.70
C ASP A 327 -1.20 -6.80 -20.56
N ILE A 328 -0.32 -6.31 -21.46
CA ILE A 328 1.10 -6.68 -21.41
C ILE A 328 1.82 -6.02 -20.24
N VAL A 329 1.50 -4.77 -19.88
CA VAL A 329 2.12 -4.10 -18.73
C VAL A 329 1.55 -4.64 -17.42
N GLN A 330 0.25 -4.93 -17.36
CA GLN A 330 -0.35 -5.65 -16.24
C GLN A 330 0.31 -7.02 -16.07
N PHE A 331 0.58 -7.75 -17.15
CA PHE A 331 1.28 -9.03 -17.07
C PHE A 331 2.67 -8.90 -16.44
N LEU A 332 3.45 -7.85 -16.75
CA LEU A 332 4.73 -7.59 -16.08
C LEU A 332 4.54 -7.41 -14.56
N ALA A 333 3.56 -6.60 -14.16
CA ALA A 333 3.29 -6.30 -12.76
C ALA A 333 2.83 -7.54 -11.97
N GLU A 334 1.88 -8.30 -12.51
CA GLU A 334 1.35 -9.51 -11.87
C GLU A 334 2.39 -10.65 -11.81
N LEU A 335 3.23 -10.78 -12.84
CA LEU A 335 4.29 -11.78 -12.90
C LEU A 335 5.39 -11.51 -11.87
N THR A 336 5.82 -10.26 -11.76
CA THR A 336 6.84 -9.86 -10.78
C THR A 336 6.34 -9.94 -9.35
N GLU A 337 5.10 -9.51 -9.08
CA GLU A 337 4.46 -9.67 -7.77
C GLU A 337 4.31 -11.13 -7.37
N SER A 338 3.78 -11.98 -8.27
CA SER A 338 3.67 -13.43 -8.03
C SER A 338 5.04 -14.05 -7.72
N PHE A 339 6.09 -13.62 -8.41
CA PHE A 339 7.44 -14.13 -8.18
C PHE A 339 7.99 -13.72 -6.80
N ILE A 340 7.76 -12.47 -6.37
CA ILE A 340 8.09 -12.03 -5.01
C ILE A 340 7.32 -12.82 -3.96
N ASP A 341 6.03 -13.01 -4.15
CA ASP A 341 5.19 -13.77 -3.24
C ASP A 341 5.72 -15.19 -3.09
N ARG A 342 6.14 -15.83 -4.18
CA ARG A 342 6.79 -17.15 -4.12
C ARG A 342 8.10 -17.12 -3.34
N VAL A 343 9.01 -16.19 -3.63
CA VAL A 343 10.30 -16.06 -2.89
C VAL A 343 10.02 -15.85 -1.39
N HIS A 344 9.05 -15.00 -1.06
CA HIS A 344 8.64 -14.74 0.31
C HIS A 344 8.07 -15.99 1.01
N LEU A 345 7.16 -16.70 0.34
CA LEU A 345 6.53 -17.91 0.88
C LEU A 345 7.56 -19.02 1.07
N GLU A 346 8.48 -19.23 0.13
CA GLU A 346 9.56 -20.21 0.25
C GLU A 346 10.49 -19.89 1.42
N SER A 347 10.79 -18.61 1.67
CA SER A 347 11.59 -18.17 2.84
C SER A 347 10.91 -18.44 4.19
N LYS A 348 9.57 -18.57 4.20
CA LYS A 348 8.75 -18.81 5.40
C LYS A 348 8.08 -20.18 5.41
N ALA A 349 8.42 -21.06 4.47
CA ALA A 349 7.71 -22.32 4.24
C ALA A 349 7.61 -23.18 5.51
N ASP A 350 8.64 -23.16 6.36
CA ASP A 350 8.67 -23.96 7.60
C ASP A 350 7.62 -23.50 8.64
N ARG A 351 7.11 -22.27 8.52
CA ARG A 351 6.09 -21.70 9.43
C ARG A 351 4.66 -21.80 8.89
N ILE A 352 4.49 -22.16 7.61
CA ILE A 352 3.21 -22.12 6.90
C ILE A 352 2.82 -23.55 6.52
N TRP A 353 1.87 -24.14 7.26
CA TRP A 353 1.52 -25.55 7.06
C TRP A 353 0.86 -25.84 5.70
N GLN A 354 0.14 -24.86 5.13
CA GLN A 354 -0.59 -25.01 3.86
C GLN A 354 0.31 -24.98 2.62
N PHE A 355 1.55 -24.50 2.74
CA PHE A 355 2.46 -24.27 1.63
C PHE A 355 3.76 -25.05 1.87
N LYS A 356 3.89 -26.21 1.22
CA LYS A 356 5.02 -27.13 1.39
C LYS A 356 5.62 -27.53 0.04
N PRO A 357 6.32 -26.61 -0.65
CA PRO A 357 6.97 -26.92 -1.91
C PRO A 357 8.02 -28.01 -1.71
N LEU A 358 8.24 -28.85 -2.72
CA LEU A 358 9.30 -29.84 -2.71
C LEU A 358 10.67 -29.13 -2.61
N GLN A 359 11.55 -29.59 -1.71
CA GLN A 359 12.82 -28.90 -1.44
C GLN A 359 13.70 -28.72 -2.68
N SER A 360 13.73 -29.71 -3.57
CA SER A 360 14.49 -29.64 -4.84
C SER A 360 13.91 -28.66 -5.87
N TYR A 361 12.68 -28.16 -5.64
CA TYR A 361 11.98 -27.22 -6.52
C TYR A 361 12.01 -25.77 -6.01
N ARG A 362 12.58 -25.52 -4.83
CA ARG A 362 12.74 -24.17 -4.30
C ARG A 362 13.65 -23.35 -5.22
N LEU A 363 13.33 -22.07 -5.35
CA LEU A 363 14.10 -21.12 -6.15
C LEU A 363 15.49 -20.93 -5.53
N THR A 364 16.50 -21.03 -6.38
CA THR A 364 17.87 -20.69 -6.00
C THR A 364 18.14 -19.20 -6.24
N GLU A 365 19.22 -18.67 -5.65
CA GLU A 365 19.67 -17.30 -5.97
C GLU A 365 19.95 -17.12 -7.47
N GLN A 366 20.40 -18.16 -8.18
CA GLN A 366 20.62 -18.07 -9.61
C GLN A 366 19.29 -17.97 -10.38
N ASP A 367 18.26 -18.72 -9.98
CA ASP A 367 16.94 -18.67 -10.62
C ASP A 367 16.31 -17.28 -10.48
N ILE A 368 16.46 -16.64 -9.31
CA ILE A 368 16.02 -15.25 -9.09
C ILE A 368 16.76 -14.29 -10.03
N THR A 369 18.08 -14.42 -10.14
CA THR A 369 18.89 -13.60 -11.05
C THR A 369 18.48 -13.80 -12.52
N ASP A 370 18.24 -15.03 -12.94
CA ASP A 370 17.87 -15.37 -14.31
C ASP A 370 16.47 -14.88 -14.66
N PHE A 371 15.54 -14.89 -13.70
CA PHE A 371 14.22 -14.29 -13.83
C PHE A 371 14.31 -12.77 -14.00
N VAL A 372 15.06 -12.08 -13.13
CA VAL A 372 15.24 -10.62 -13.24
C VAL A 372 15.85 -10.27 -14.60
N ASN A 373 16.87 -10.99 -15.05
CA ASN A 373 17.47 -10.77 -16.36
C ASN A 373 16.51 -11.03 -17.53
N CYS A 374 15.57 -11.97 -17.39
CA CYS A 374 14.55 -12.23 -18.39
C CYS A 374 13.56 -11.07 -18.54
N VAL A 375 13.19 -10.41 -17.43
CA VAL A 375 12.09 -9.44 -17.39
C VAL A 375 12.58 -7.98 -17.46
N LYS A 376 13.80 -7.69 -16.98
CA LYS A 376 14.32 -6.32 -16.79
C LYS A 376 14.17 -5.42 -18.02
N GLU A 377 14.55 -5.91 -19.21
CA GLU A 377 14.54 -5.08 -20.43
C GLU A 377 13.14 -4.53 -20.72
N TYR A 378 12.11 -5.37 -20.58
CA TYR A 378 10.73 -5.02 -20.87
C TYR A 378 10.16 -4.03 -19.85
N VAL A 379 10.56 -4.15 -18.58
CA VAL A 379 10.20 -3.17 -17.54
C VAL A 379 10.86 -1.82 -17.82
N PHE A 380 12.16 -1.80 -18.14
CA PHE A 380 12.89 -0.56 -18.48
C PHE A 380 12.36 0.14 -19.74
N ILE A 381 11.80 -0.60 -20.69
CA ILE A 381 11.09 0.01 -21.83
C ILE A 381 9.73 0.56 -21.35
N SER A 382 9.02 -0.18 -20.51
CA SER A 382 7.65 0.14 -20.08
C SER A 382 7.54 1.35 -19.16
N ILE A 383 8.59 1.70 -18.40
CA ILE A 383 8.58 2.90 -17.55
C ILE A 383 8.46 4.20 -18.36
N PHE A 384 8.72 4.18 -19.67
CA PHE A 384 8.57 5.33 -20.57
C PHE A 384 7.26 5.31 -21.36
N ASN A 385 6.36 4.37 -21.06
CA ASN A 385 5.06 4.31 -21.71
C ASN A 385 4.17 5.48 -21.30
N LYS A 386 3.35 5.95 -22.24
CA LYS A 386 2.42 7.07 -22.00
C LYS A 386 1.27 6.71 -21.06
N THR A 387 0.99 5.41 -20.90
CA THR A 387 -0.09 4.86 -20.09
C THR A 387 0.44 3.70 -19.23
N HIS A 388 -0.29 3.33 -18.17
CA HIS A 388 0.04 2.22 -17.27
C HIS A 388 1.39 2.37 -16.54
N LEU A 389 1.81 3.60 -16.27
CA LEU A 389 3.04 3.90 -15.51
C LEU A 389 3.04 3.29 -14.11
N ALA A 390 1.87 3.21 -13.46
CA ALA A 390 1.75 2.62 -12.13
C ALA A 390 2.10 1.11 -12.13
N ASP A 391 1.64 0.36 -13.12
CA ASP A 391 1.93 -1.06 -13.27
C ASP A 391 3.41 -1.29 -13.63
N ALA A 392 3.96 -0.46 -14.52
CA ALA A 392 5.38 -0.49 -14.85
C ALA A 392 6.26 -0.17 -13.62
N ALA A 393 5.89 0.84 -12.82
CA ALA A 393 6.58 1.19 -11.59
C ALA A 393 6.46 0.10 -10.52
N LYS A 394 5.30 -0.57 -10.42
CA LYS A 394 5.12 -1.77 -9.57
C LYS A 394 6.11 -2.87 -9.97
N ALA A 395 6.15 -3.23 -11.26
CA ALA A 395 7.08 -4.25 -11.76
C ALA A 395 8.55 -3.85 -11.52
N PHE A 396 8.88 -2.57 -11.73
CA PHE A 396 10.22 -2.03 -11.49
C PHE A 396 10.65 -2.14 -10.02
N ARG A 397 9.77 -1.73 -9.11
CA ARG A 397 9.99 -1.85 -7.67
C ARG A 397 10.22 -3.30 -7.27
N ASP A 398 9.42 -4.20 -7.82
CA ASP A 398 9.46 -5.61 -7.50
C ASP A 398 10.79 -6.24 -7.98
N LEU A 399 11.27 -5.91 -9.19
CA LEU A 399 12.60 -6.32 -9.64
C LEU A 399 13.73 -5.76 -8.76
N ALA A 400 13.61 -4.50 -8.31
CA ALA A 400 14.58 -3.89 -7.41
C ALA A 400 14.59 -4.54 -6.02
N MET A 401 13.46 -5.07 -5.53
CA MET A 401 13.43 -5.86 -4.29
C MET A 401 14.16 -7.20 -4.42
N LEU A 402 14.16 -7.81 -5.62
CA LEU A 402 14.81 -9.10 -5.87
C LEU A 402 16.32 -8.96 -6.10
N ARG A 403 16.73 -8.02 -6.96
CA ARG A 403 18.12 -7.81 -7.40
C ARG A 403 18.42 -6.32 -7.59
N PRO A 404 18.60 -5.55 -6.50
CA PRO A 404 18.86 -4.12 -6.60
C PRO A 404 20.12 -3.81 -7.42
N GLU A 405 21.16 -4.64 -7.35
CA GLU A 405 22.42 -4.47 -8.07
C GLU A 405 22.29 -4.50 -9.60
N LEU A 406 21.23 -5.11 -10.13
CA LEU A 406 20.96 -5.17 -11.57
C LEU A 406 20.01 -4.06 -12.06
N VAL A 407 19.27 -3.43 -11.15
CA VAL A 407 18.15 -2.53 -11.48
C VAL A 407 18.43 -1.09 -11.07
N VAL A 408 19.02 -0.87 -9.90
CA VAL A 408 19.25 0.46 -9.33
C VAL A 408 20.34 1.24 -10.09
N PRO A 409 21.54 0.68 -10.39
CA PRO A 409 22.57 1.47 -11.09
C PRO A 409 22.14 1.96 -12.49
N PRO A 410 21.53 1.12 -13.37
CA PRO A 410 21.12 1.57 -14.70
C PRO A 410 20.09 2.71 -14.69
N ILE A 411 19.15 2.71 -13.74
CA ILE A 411 18.14 3.79 -13.67
C ILE A 411 18.75 5.10 -13.18
N ILE A 412 19.74 5.04 -12.29
CA ILE A 412 20.49 6.21 -11.79
C ILE A 412 21.34 6.82 -12.91
N GLU A 413 22.04 5.98 -13.68
CA GLU A 413 22.77 6.44 -14.87
C GLU A 413 21.85 7.14 -15.88
N GLN A 414 20.64 6.59 -16.09
CA GLN A 414 19.63 7.22 -16.93
C GLN A 414 19.15 8.55 -16.34
N LEU A 415 18.94 8.66 -15.02
CA LEU A 415 18.58 9.92 -14.37
C LEU A 415 19.64 10.99 -14.64
N PHE A 416 20.91 10.70 -14.37
CA PHE A 416 22.00 11.66 -14.59
C PHE A 416 22.11 12.09 -16.06
N SER A 417 21.84 11.18 -17.00
CA SER A 417 21.75 11.53 -18.42
C SER A 417 20.54 12.42 -18.74
N SER A 418 19.37 12.15 -18.14
CA SER A 418 18.13 12.92 -18.38
C SER A 418 18.13 14.28 -17.71
N ALA A 419 18.78 14.42 -16.56
CA ALA A 419 18.86 15.67 -15.80
C ALA A 419 19.59 16.75 -16.61
N ASN A 420 20.51 16.33 -17.49
CA ASN A 420 21.24 17.20 -18.41
C ASN A 420 20.53 17.40 -19.76
N SER A 421 19.43 16.69 -20.02
CA SER A 421 18.69 16.75 -21.28
C SER A 421 17.57 17.78 -21.21
N ILE A 422 17.62 18.79 -22.08
CA ILE A 422 16.59 19.84 -22.17
C ILE A 422 15.37 19.34 -22.99
N ASN A 423 15.55 18.30 -23.82
CA ASN A 423 14.60 17.96 -24.89
C ASN A 423 13.55 16.89 -24.50
N GLU A 424 13.72 16.18 -23.39
CA GLU A 424 12.87 15.03 -23.02
C GLU A 424 12.41 15.09 -21.54
N PRO A 425 11.65 16.12 -21.13
CA PRO A 425 11.28 16.33 -19.72
C PRO A 425 10.46 15.17 -19.12
N HIS A 426 9.61 14.54 -19.92
CA HIS A 426 8.80 13.38 -19.50
C HIS A 426 9.62 12.16 -19.04
N ARG A 427 10.88 12.03 -19.51
CA ARG A 427 11.75 10.92 -19.08
C ARG A 427 12.25 11.16 -17.67
N PHE A 428 12.59 12.41 -17.33
CA PHE A 428 13.03 12.78 -15.99
C PHE A 428 11.96 12.47 -14.95
N THR A 429 10.71 12.88 -15.20
CA THR A 429 9.57 12.60 -14.29
C THR A 429 9.28 11.11 -14.15
N SER A 430 9.30 10.37 -15.26
CA SER A 430 9.07 8.91 -15.25
C SER A 430 10.14 8.16 -14.45
N ILE A 431 11.41 8.57 -14.59
CA ILE A 431 12.54 8.00 -13.84
C ILE A 431 12.42 8.33 -12.34
N LEU A 432 12.06 9.57 -11.99
CA LEU A 432 11.85 9.96 -10.59
C LEU A 432 10.72 9.17 -9.92
N ASN A 433 9.61 8.93 -10.61
CA ASN A 433 8.52 8.12 -10.08
C ASN A 433 8.98 6.69 -9.79
N CYS A 434 9.81 6.12 -10.66
CA CYS A 434 10.40 4.79 -10.42
C CYS A 434 11.37 4.82 -9.22
N LEU A 435 12.27 5.81 -9.15
CA LEU A 435 13.21 5.98 -8.04
C LEU A 435 12.48 6.18 -6.69
N THR A 436 11.38 6.92 -6.68
CA THR A 436 10.52 7.13 -5.51
C THR A 436 10.00 5.80 -4.96
N SER A 437 9.69 4.85 -5.83
CA SER A 437 9.22 3.52 -5.41
C SER A 437 10.32 2.59 -4.87
N ILE A 438 11.60 2.91 -5.10
CA ILE A 438 12.76 2.08 -4.72
C ILE A 438 13.72 2.76 -3.75
N THR A 439 13.30 3.85 -3.09
CA THR A 439 14.13 4.60 -2.13
C THR A 439 14.69 3.72 -1.02
N ARG A 440 13.89 2.75 -0.53
CA ARG A 440 14.34 1.78 0.48
C ARG A 440 15.50 0.91 0.00
N GLN A 441 15.48 0.47 -1.26
CA GLN A 441 16.52 -0.35 -1.87
C GLN A 441 17.81 0.43 -2.10
N ILE A 442 17.72 1.75 -2.29
CA ILE A 442 18.87 2.64 -2.38
C ILE A 442 19.50 2.84 -0.99
N VAL A 443 18.68 3.09 0.03
CA VAL A 443 19.16 3.41 1.39
C VAL A 443 19.61 2.17 2.18
N GLN A 444 19.01 1.00 1.93
CA GLN A 444 19.33 -0.21 2.67
C GLN A 444 20.62 -0.86 2.15
N GLN A 445 21.64 -0.99 3.01
CA GLN A 445 22.80 -1.83 2.70
C GLN A 445 22.40 -3.30 2.68
N THR A 446 22.76 -4.00 1.61
CA THR A 446 22.62 -5.45 1.50
C THR A 446 23.95 -6.07 1.10
N LEU A 447 24.15 -7.35 1.40
CA LEU A 447 25.39 -8.06 1.06
C LEU A 447 25.70 -8.01 -0.44
N ASN A 448 24.66 -8.04 -1.29
CA ASN A 448 24.79 -8.06 -2.75
C ASN A 448 24.86 -6.65 -3.36
N PHE A 449 24.46 -5.62 -2.62
CA PHE A 449 24.45 -4.23 -3.06
C PHE A 449 24.84 -3.28 -1.91
N PRO A 450 26.12 -3.31 -1.46
CA PRO A 450 26.60 -2.43 -0.39
C PRO A 450 26.68 -0.97 -0.81
N GLN A 451 26.95 -0.69 -2.09
CA GLN A 451 27.17 0.66 -2.63
C GLN A 451 25.89 1.50 -2.78
N GLY A 452 24.70 0.97 -2.47
CA GLY A 452 23.44 1.70 -2.65
C GLY A 452 23.42 3.09 -2.00
N GLN A 453 23.97 3.18 -0.78
CA GLN A 453 23.99 4.41 0.00
C GLN A 453 24.88 5.50 -0.59
N THR A 454 25.91 5.16 -1.38
CA THR A 454 26.80 6.16 -1.97
C THR A 454 26.08 7.02 -3.01
N TYR A 455 24.97 6.53 -3.56
CA TYR A 455 24.14 7.27 -4.49
C TYR A 455 23.22 8.30 -3.84
N VAL A 456 22.95 8.22 -2.52
CA VAL A 456 21.92 9.05 -1.86
C VAL A 456 22.19 10.54 -2.02
N LEU A 457 23.35 11.03 -1.59
CA LEU A 457 23.71 12.45 -1.69
C LEU A 457 23.83 12.95 -3.14
N PRO A 458 24.52 12.24 -4.05
CA PRO A 458 24.54 12.59 -5.47
C PRO A 458 23.14 12.70 -6.08
N LEU A 459 22.23 11.79 -5.74
CA LEU A 459 20.85 11.83 -6.20
C LEU A 459 20.13 13.07 -5.65
N LEU A 460 20.18 13.29 -4.33
CA LEU A 460 19.59 14.46 -3.68
C LEU A 460 20.02 15.76 -4.34
N MET A 461 21.31 15.94 -4.62
CA MET A 461 21.84 17.11 -5.31
C MET A 461 21.38 17.21 -6.77
N SER A 462 21.39 16.08 -7.50
CA SER A 462 21.09 16.06 -8.93
C SER A 462 19.62 16.36 -9.27
N VAL A 463 18.70 16.14 -8.33
CA VAL A 463 17.26 16.36 -8.55
C VAL A 463 16.82 17.78 -8.20
N LEU A 464 17.64 18.57 -7.49
CA LEU A 464 17.30 19.96 -7.11
C LEU A 464 16.95 20.87 -8.31
N PRO A 465 17.58 20.77 -9.49
CA PRO A 465 17.15 21.48 -10.70
C PRO A 465 15.76 21.05 -11.23
N GLY A 466 15.15 20.03 -10.63
CA GLY A 466 13.76 19.63 -10.86
C GLY A 466 12.75 20.53 -10.17
N ILE A 467 13.14 21.31 -9.16
CA ILE A 467 12.31 22.35 -8.54
C ILE A 467 12.31 23.56 -9.48
N ASP A 468 11.28 23.67 -10.30
CA ASP A 468 11.14 24.66 -11.36
C ASP A 468 9.72 25.25 -11.34
N SER A 469 9.60 26.57 -11.19
CA SER A 469 8.29 27.24 -11.16
C SER A 469 7.53 27.16 -12.48
N ASN A 470 8.19 26.79 -13.59
CA ASN A 470 7.57 26.66 -14.90
C ASN A 470 7.07 25.24 -15.21
N ASP A 471 7.53 24.23 -14.47
CA ASP A 471 7.19 22.82 -14.68
C ASP A 471 6.72 22.17 -13.36
N PHE A 472 5.40 22.23 -13.15
CA PHE A 472 4.76 21.69 -11.96
C PHE A 472 4.88 20.17 -11.86
N ASP A 473 4.81 19.44 -12.97
CA ASP A 473 4.90 17.98 -12.97
C ASP A 473 6.32 17.53 -12.58
N LYS A 474 7.34 18.25 -13.06
CA LYS A 474 8.74 18.03 -12.68
C LYS A 474 9.00 18.35 -11.21
N THR A 475 8.47 19.48 -10.74
CA THR A 475 8.56 19.89 -9.34
C THR A 475 7.88 18.88 -8.42
N SER A 476 6.70 18.43 -8.80
CA SER A 476 5.92 17.44 -8.05
C SER A 476 6.66 16.10 -7.92
N ALA A 477 7.14 15.54 -9.04
CA ALA A 477 7.94 14.32 -9.03
C ALA A 477 9.21 14.47 -8.18
N THR A 478 9.84 15.65 -8.18
CA THR A 478 11.02 15.96 -7.37
C THR A 478 10.68 15.97 -5.88
N PHE A 479 9.60 16.65 -5.46
CA PHE A 479 9.18 16.66 -4.06
C PHE A 479 8.75 15.28 -3.57
N GLN A 480 8.04 14.49 -4.39
CA GLN A 480 7.67 13.12 -4.04
C GLN A 480 8.90 12.23 -3.80
N PHE A 481 9.90 12.33 -4.68
CA PHE A 481 11.17 11.61 -4.50
C PHE A 481 11.92 12.07 -3.24
N LEU A 482 12.11 13.38 -3.07
CA LEU A 482 12.80 13.95 -1.91
C LEU A 482 12.11 13.54 -0.61
N LYS A 483 10.78 13.67 -0.54
CA LYS A 483 9.98 13.21 0.61
C LYS A 483 10.26 11.74 0.90
N ALA A 484 10.18 10.87 -0.10
CA ALA A 484 10.32 9.44 0.09
C ALA A 484 11.72 9.03 0.58
N ILE A 485 12.80 9.67 0.09
CA ILE A 485 14.17 9.33 0.50
C ILE A 485 14.54 9.98 1.84
N LEU A 486 14.11 11.21 2.10
CA LEU A 486 14.43 11.95 3.34
C LEU A 486 13.74 11.35 4.57
N MET A 487 12.56 10.74 4.41
CA MET A 487 11.90 9.97 5.48
C MET A 487 12.60 8.64 5.82
N LEU A 488 13.67 8.25 5.10
CA LEU A 488 14.41 7.01 5.33
C LEU A 488 15.84 7.22 5.80
N ILE A 489 16.32 8.47 5.87
CA ILE A 489 17.69 8.80 6.26
C ILE A 489 17.71 9.84 7.38
N THR A 490 18.80 9.86 8.15
CA THR A 490 19.06 10.90 9.13
C THR A 490 20.09 11.88 8.56
N CYS A 491 19.70 13.15 8.40
CA CYS A 491 20.54 14.25 7.94
C CYS A 491 21.47 14.71 9.07
N VAL A 492 22.63 14.06 9.20
CA VAL A 492 23.69 14.38 10.17
C VAL A 492 25.03 14.39 9.45
N ASP A 493 25.88 15.38 9.74
CA ASP A 493 27.27 15.39 9.27
C ASP A 493 28.11 14.42 10.11
N CYS A 494 28.36 13.24 9.54
CA CYS A 494 29.16 12.16 10.10
C CYS A 494 30.58 12.12 9.51
N SER A 495 31.03 13.15 8.78
CA SER A 495 32.32 13.13 8.07
C SER A 495 33.53 12.98 9.00
N SER A 496 33.43 13.51 10.22
CA SER A 496 34.49 13.41 11.23
C SER A 496 34.61 12.03 11.88
N ALA A 497 33.62 11.14 11.72
CA ALA A 497 33.62 9.81 12.32
C ALA A 497 34.80 8.94 11.84
N ILE A 498 35.28 9.16 10.62
CA ILE A 498 36.39 8.39 10.01
C ILE A 498 37.70 8.54 10.78
N ASN A 499 37.89 9.67 11.45
CA ASN A 499 39.09 9.91 12.27
C ASN A 499 38.99 9.28 13.66
N ILE A 500 37.79 8.89 14.09
CA ILE A 500 37.47 8.43 15.45
C ILE A 500 37.23 6.92 15.47
N ARG A 501 36.53 6.40 14.46
CA ARG A 501 36.11 5.00 14.33
C ARG A 501 37.03 4.23 13.40
N ASN A 502 37.45 3.05 13.85
CA ASN A 502 38.33 2.14 13.09
C ASN A 502 37.60 0.92 12.51
N ASP A 503 36.29 0.80 12.76
CA ASP A 503 35.45 -0.34 12.41
C ASP A 503 34.68 -0.15 11.08
N LEU A 504 34.80 1.02 10.45
CA LEU A 504 34.10 1.37 9.21
C LEU A 504 34.67 0.65 7.99
N THR A 505 33.78 0.11 7.15
CA THR A 505 34.09 -0.39 5.80
C THR A 505 34.45 0.75 4.85
N GLU A 506 35.08 0.44 3.71
CA GLU A 506 35.42 1.46 2.69
C GLU A 506 34.19 2.20 2.14
N VAL A 507 33.07 1.48 1.96
CA VAL A 507 31.80 2.07 1.52
C VAL A 507 31.23 3.00 2.60
N GLU A 508 31.26 2.59 3.86
CA GLU A 508 30.81 3.46 4.96
C GLU A 508 31.68 4.71 5.11
N LYS A 509 32.99 4.60 4.91
CA LYS A 509 33.88 5.78 4.89
C LYS A 509 33.48 6.75 3.78
N GLU A 510 33.23 6.25 2.57
CA GLU A 510 32.76 7.08 1.45
C GLU A 510 31.43 7.77 1.77
N VAL A 511 30.46 7.03 2.31
CA VAL A 511 29.17 7.57 2.74
C VAL A 511 29.36 8.63 3.83
N CYS A 512 30.16 8.36 4.87
CA CYS A 512 30.46 9.33 5.93
C CYS A 512 31.08 10.61 5.37
N LEU A 513 32.05 10.53 4.45
CA LEU A 513 32.61 11.73 3.80
C LEU A 513 31.55 12.53 3.05
N SER A 514 30.64 11.85 2.34
CA SER A 514 29.58 12.52 1.58
C SER A 514 28.60 13.30 2.48
N THR A 515 28.41 12.89 3.74
CA THR A 515 27.49 13.54 4.67
C THR A 515 27.84 14.99 5.01
N ALA A 516 29.08 15.42 4.79
CA ALA A 516 29.48 16.82 4.91
C ALA A 516 28.65 17.76 4.01
N GLN A 517 28.09 17.23 2.92
CA GLN A 517 27.31 17.99 1.94
C GLN A 517 25.83 18.14 2.31
N PHE A 518 25.36 17.57 3.43
CA PHE A 518 23.95 17.70 3.82
C PHE A 518 23.54 19.15 4.07
N GLU A 519 24.42 19.93 4.71
CA GLU A 519 24.16 21.36 4.96
C GLU A 519 24.01 22.12 3.64
N ASP A 520 24.91 21.88 2.68
CA ASP A 520 24.87 22.49 1.34
C ASP A 520 23.59 22.11 0.58
N PHE A 521 23.23 20.82 0.61
CA PHE A 521 22.00 20.31 -0.02
C PHE A 521 20.76 21.02 0.53
N ILE A 522 20.65 21.11 1.86
CA ILE A 522 19.49 21.72 2.52
C ILE A 522 19.42 23.23 2.22
N ILE A 523 20.56 23.92 2.23
CA ILE A 523 20.64 25.33 1.88
C ILE A 523 20.17 25.56 0.44
N GLU A 524 20.67 24.78 -0.51
CA GLU A 524 20.30 24.91 -1.93
C GLU A 524 18.83 24.55 -2.17
N PHE A 525 18.34 23.49 -1.51
CA PHE A 525 16.92 23.12 -1.52
C PHE A 525 16.04 24.29 -1.07
N LEU A 526 16.30 24.85 0.11
CA LEU A 526 15.53 25.97 0.66
C LEU A 526 15.61 27.20 -0.26
N ASN A 527 16.79 27.53 -0.79
CA ASN A 527 16.94 28.66 -1.70
C ASN A 527 16.09 28.50 -2.97
N ARG A 528 16.05 27.30 -3.57
CA ARG A 528 15.22 27.02 -4.74
C ARG A 528 13.73 27.05 -4.43
N THR A 529 13.34 26.49 -3.28
CA THR A 529 11.96 26.59 -2.80
C THR A 529 11.55 28.04 -2.58
N PHE A 530 12.39 28.88 -1.95
CA PHE A 530 12.11 30.29 -1.76
C PHE A 530 12.00 31.05 -3.08
N GLN A 531 12.88 30.77 -4.05
CA GLN A 531 12.78 31.35 -5.40
C GLN A 531 11.47 30.96 -6.11
N MET A 532 11.04 29.70 -5.98
CA MET A 532 9.77 29.22 -6.53
C MET A 532 8.57 29.92 -5.86
N ILE A 533 8.63 30.11 -4.53
CA ILE A 533 7.60 30.81 -3.76
C ILE A 533 7.53 32.30 -4.18
N ASP A 534 8.69 32.94 -4.36
CA ASP A 534 8.78 34.32 -4.82
C ASP A 534 8.27 34.48 -6.26
N SER A 535 8.57 33.56 -7.18
CA SER A 535 8.08 33.65 -8.56
C SER A 535 6.55 33.51 -8.62
N LEU A 536 5.96 32.59 -7.86
CA LEU A 536 4.51 32.45 -7.70
C LEU A 536 3.85 33.72 -7.12
N SER A 537 4.58 34.48 -6.31
CA SER A 537 4.11 35.75 -5.74
C SER A 537 4.00 36.88 -6.78
N THR A 538 4.81 36.84 -7.85
CA THR A 538 4.97 37.93 -8.82
C THR A 538 4.06 37.84 -10.05
N GLU A 539 3.53 36.66 -10.39
CA GLU A 539 2.66 36.44 -11.58
C GLU A 539 1.24 37.08 -11.49
N VAL A 540 1.06 38.11 -10.66
CA VAL A 540 -0.24 38.74 -10.37
C VAL A 540 -0.72 39.70 -11.49
N SER A 541 -0.03 39.79 -12.62
CA SER A 541 -0.45 40.66 -13.73
C SER A 541 -1.45 39.98 -14.68
N ASP A 542 -2.73 40.24 -14.41
CA ASP A 542 -3.89 40.32 -15.34
C ASP A 542 -5.11 39.46 -14.96
N GLY A 543 -6.00 40.07 -14.18
CA GLY A 543 -7.46 40.04 -14.40
C GLY A 543 -8.26 38.76 -14.13
N TRP A 544 -7.65 37.59 -13.98
CA TRP A 544 -8.39 36.34 -13.72
C TRP A 544 -7.72 35.55 -12.59
N VAL A 545 -8.20 35.74 -11.36
CA VAL A 545 -7.85 34.87 -10.23
C VAL A 545 -8.61 33.56 -10.39
N ALA A 546 -8.11 32.68 -11.25
CA ALA A 546 -8.33 31.26 -11.09
C ALA A 546 -7.19 30.74 -10.21
N THR A 547 -7.49 30.38 -8.96
CA THR A 547 -6.67 29.40 -8.24
C THR A 547 -6.66 28.15 -9.10
N THR A 548 -5.59 27.95 -9.87
CA THR A 548 -5.41 26.72 -10.64
C THR A 548 -5.21 25.60 -9.63
N ALA A 549 -5.81 24.43 -9.86
CA ALA A 549 -5.68 23.26 -8.99
C ALA A 549 -4.21 22.84 -8.74
N ASN A 550 -3.29 23.32 -9.58
CA ASN A 550 -1.86 23.07 -9.49
C ASN A 550 -1.18 23.81 -8.32
N ASP A 551 -1.66 25.01 -7.95
CA ASP A 551 -1.10 25.78 -6.83
C ASP A 551 -1.34 25.04 -5.49
N ASP A 552 -2.54 24.51 -5.28
CA ASP A 552 -2.88 23.70 -4.10
C ASP A 552 -2.09 22.38 -4.04
N ASN A 553 -1.74 21.78 -5.20
CA ASN A 553 -0.97 20.53 -5.24
C ASN A 553 0.49 20.74 -4.82
N THR A 554 1.13 21.83 -5.24
CA THR A 554 2.54 22.11 -4.84
C THR A 554 2.69 22.33 -3.34
N GLU A 555 1.71 22.97 -2.70
CA GLU A 555 1.67 23.21 -1.26
C GLU A 555 1.61 21.90 -0.46
N ILE A 556 0.76 20.96 -0.92
CA ILE A 556 0.59 19.65 -0.30
C ILE A 556 1.89 18.83 -0.32
N GLU A 557 2.76 19.06 -1.32
CA GLU A 557 3.97 18.27 -1.54
C GLU A 557 5.23 18.85 -0.88
N LEU A 558 5.31 20.17 -0.72
CA LEU A 558 6.47 20.82 -0.10
C LEU A 558 6.56 20.56 1.41
N THR A 559 5.44 20.72 2.12
CA THR A 559 5.41 20.62 3.59
C THR A 559 5.95 19.28 4.10
N PRO A 560 5.58 18.12 3.52
CA PRO A 560 6.14 16.83 3.92
C PRO A 560 7.66 16.69 3.67
N VAL A 561 8.22 17.34 2.64
CA VAL A 561 9.67 17.31 2.38
C VAL A 561 10.40 18.03 3.52
N ILE A 562 9.95 19.23 3.86
CA ILE A 562 10.53 20.02 4.95
C ILE A 562 10.36 19.30 6.29
N THR A 563 9.20 18.69 6.52
CA THR A 563 8.94 17.85 7.70
C THR A 563 9.94 16.71 7.79
N GLY A 564 10.15 15.96 6.70
CA GLY A 564 11.14 14.89 6.64
C GLY A 564 12.57 15.35 6.91
N ILE A 565 12.96 16.55 6.44
CA ILE A 565 14.29 17.13 6.74
C ILE A 565 14.38 17.45 8.23
N ILE A 566 13.40 18.22 8.75
CA ILE A 566 13.44 18.77 10.09
C ILE A 566 13.36 17.68 11.15
N GLU A 567 12.46 16.71 10.98
CA GLU A 567 12.32 15.60 11.92
C GLU A 567 13.57 14.72 11.94
N GLN A 568 14.28 14.58 10.81
CA GLN A 568 15.42 13.67 10.69
C GLN A 568 16.78 14.37 10.65
N CYS A 569 16.92 15.60 11.17
CA CYS A 569 18.19 16.32 11.15
C CYS A 569 18.83 16.54 12.53
N SER A 570 20.14 16.76 12.56
CA SER A 570 20.87 17.16 13.77
C SER A 570 20.44 18.54 14.27
N SER A 571 20.69 18.84 15.53
CA SER A 571 20.40 20.15 16.13
C SER A 571 21.09 21.30 15.38
N LYS A 572 22.30 21.07 14.83
CA LYS A 572 23.03 22.06 14.03
C LYS A 572 22.31 22.37 12.72
N ILE A 573 21.90 21.33 11.98
CA ILE A 573 21.21 21.50 10.69
C ILE A 573 19.82 22.11 10.92
N PHE A 574 19.13 21.69 11.97
CA PHE A 574 17.85 22.27 12.37
C PHE A 574 17.93 23.80 12.56
N GLN A 575 18.96 24.29 13.26
CA GLN A 575 19.17 25.73 13.47
C GLN A 575 19.34 26.48 12.14
N VAL A 576 20.10 25.93 11.19
CA VAL A 576 20.28 26.54 9.86
C VAL A 576 18.94 26.61 9.10
N VAL A 577 18.16 25.54 9.12
CA VAL A 577 16.83 25.49 8.49
C VAL A 577 15.90 26.51 9.13
N GLN A 578 15.85 26.54 10.46
CA GLN A 578 15.02 27.45 11.23
C GLN A 578 15.37 28.91 10.92
N GLU A 579 16.64 29.29 11.02
CA GLU A 579 17.08 30.66 10.73
C GLU A 579 16.74 31.08 9.29
N LYS A 580 16.94 30.20 8.30
CA LYS A 580 16.60 30.50 6.90
C LYS A 580 15.12 30.73 6.69
N ILE A 581 14.25 29.85 7.21
CA ILE A 581 12.80 30.00 7.07
C ILE A 581 12.33 31.26 7.80
N MET A 582 12.84 31.52 8.99
CA MET A 582 12.50 32.72 9.77
C MET A 582 12.91 34.02 9.07
N ASN A 583 14.12 34.07 8.51
CA ASN A 583 14.60 35.22 7.74
C ASN A 583 13.78 35.43 6.46
N PHE A 584 13.41 34.35 5.78
CA PHE A 584 12.55 34.41 4.60
C PHE A 584 11.15 34.95 4.94
N LEU A 585 10.52 34.46 6.01
CA LEU A 585 9.22 34.95 6.48
C LEU A 585 9.26 36.45 6.84
N ALA A 586 10.34 36.91 7.47
CA ALA A 586 10.51 38.31 7.83
C ALA A 586 10.74 39.24 6.61
N ALA A 587 11.39 38.73 5.56
CA ALA A 587 11.69 39.48 4.34
C ALA A 587 10.55 39.43 3.30
N SER A 588 9.72 38.39 3.33
CA SER A 588 8.66 38.16 2.35
C SER A 588 7.56 39.22 2.43
N SER A 589 7.21 39.82 1.28
CA SER A 589 6.05 40.70 1.16
C SER A 589 4.77 39.87 1.11
N PHE A 590 3.76 40.28 1.88
CA PHE A 590 2.48 39.57 1.91
C PHE A 590 1.76 39.63 0.54
N THR A 591 1.55 38.46 -0.05
CA THR A 591 0.67 38.28 -1.22
C THR A 591 -0.36 37.19 -0.91
N PRO A 592 -1.68 37.41 -1.13
CA PRO A 592 -2.72 36.43 -0.81
C PRO A 592 -2.49 35.04 -1.42
N ARG A 593 -1.90 34.96 -2.62
CA ARG A 593 -1.60 33.70 -3.34
C ARG A 593 -0.60 32.80 -2.58
N VAL A 594 0.36 33.40 -1.88
CA VAL A 594 1.49 32.69 -1.26
C VAL A 594 1.33 32.59 0.26
N SER A 595 0.36 33.33 0.81
CA SER A 595 0.04 33.39 2.23
C SER A 595 -0.12 32.02 2.89
N LYS A 596 -0.72 31.04 2.20
CA LYS A 596 -0.92 29.68 2.69
C LYS A 596 0.40 28.88 2.73
N LEU A 597 1.16 28.86 1.63
CA LEU A 597 2.53 28.30 1.57
C LEU A 597 3.42 28.82 2.70
N LEU A 598 3.48 30.15 2.91
CA LEU A 598 4.26 30.75 3.99
C LEU A 598 3.81 30.28 5.38
N THR A 599 2.50 30.09 5.55
CA THR A 599 1.93 29.59 6.81
C THR A 599 2.30 28.12 7.03
N ASP A 600 2.30 27.31 5.98
CA ASP A 600 2.63 25.90 6.06
C ASP A 600 4.14 25.63 6.26
N LEU A 601 5.02 26.54 5.80
CA LEU A 601 6.46 26.50 6.13
C LEU A 601 6.73 26.54 7.65
N VAL A 602 5.84 27.18 8.43
CA VAL A 602 5.99 27.31 9.88
C VAL A 602 5.66 26.00 10.61
N GLN A 603 4.75 25.19 10.06
CA GLN A 603 4.22 24.01 10.74
C GLN A 603 5.30 22.97 11.09
N PRO A 604 6.20 22.56 10.17
CA PRO A 604 7.26 21.59 10.48
C PRO A 604 8.21 22.04 11.61
N ILE A 605 8.56 23.33 11.63
CA ILE A 605 9.45 23.90 12.66
C ILE A 605 8.73 23.94 14.02
N LEU A 606 7.44 24.28 14.00
CA LEU A 606 6.59 24.34 15.18
C LEU A 606 6.42 22.97 15.85
N GLU A 607 6.23 21.92 15.05
CA GLU A 607 6.04 20.56 15.55
C GLU A 607 7.31 20.01 16.20
N THR A 608 8.48 20.34 15.65
CA THR A 608 9.77 19.81 16.13
C THR A 608 10.35 20.60 17.30
N ASN A 609 10.31 21.94 17.23
CA ASN A 609 10.76 22.80 18.33
C ASN A 609 9.71 23.87 18.65
N PRO A 610 8.62 23.50 19.33
CA PRO A 610 7.53 24.44 19.64
C PRO A 610 8.00 25.58 20.55
N ILE A 611 8.95 25.33 21.45
CA ILE A 611 9.38 26.31 22.45
C ILE A 611 10.06 27.52 21.80
N GLU A 612 11.11 27.29 21.00
CA GLU A 612 11.82 28.41 20.35
C GLU A 612 10.99 29.03 19.22
N THR A 613 10.21 28.23 18.48
CA THR A 613 9.36 28.74 17.40
C THR A 613 8.27 29.67 17.93
N LEU A 614 7.54 29.25 18.98
CA LEU A 614 6.48 30.08 19.58
C LEU A 614 7.06 31.35 20.20
N LYS A 615 8.22 31.28 20.84
CA LYS A 615 8.89 32.44 21.46
C LYS A 615 9.12 33.59 20.49
N TYR A 616 9.38 33.30 19.22
CA TYR A 616 9.58 34.33 18.20
C TYR A 616 8.27 34.71 17.48
N ILE A 617 7.51 33.72 16.97
CA ILE A 617 6.40 33.98 16.04
C ILE A 617 5.10 34.34 16.76
N MET A 618 4.83 33.77 17.94
CA MET A 618 3.56 33.97 18.65
C MET A 618 3.35 35.43 19.08
N PRO A 619 4.31 36.11 19.74
CA PRO A 619 4.12 37.52 20.13
C PRO A 619 3.93 38.43 18.91
N GLN A 620 4.76 38.27 17.87
CA GLN A 620 4.68 39.09 16.65
C GLN A 620 3.33 38.95 15.95
N THR A 621 2.82 37.71 15.85
CA THR A 621 1.52 37.43 15.23
C THR A 621 0.38 38.05 16.05
N CYS A 622 0.41 37.88 17.38
CA CYS A 622 -0.61 38.46 18.27
C CYS A 622 -0.59 39.99 18.23
N GLU A 623 0.59 40.61 18.31
CA GLU A 623 0.73 42.08 18.24
C GLU A 623 0.25 42.64 16.90
N ARG A 624 0.55 41.95 15.78
CA ARG A 624 0.07 42.35 14.44
C ARG A 624 -1.45 42.27 14.34
N ILE A 625 -2.06 41.20 14.85
CA ILE A 625 -3.52 41.07 14.91
C ILE A 625 -4.12 42.19 15.78
N GLU A 626 -3.55 42.42 16.97
CA GLU A 626 -4.05 43.43 17.88
C GLU A 626 -3.96 44.85 17.28
N LYS A 627 -2.88 45.15 16.55
CA LYS A 627 -2.70 46.43 15.87
C LYS A 627 -3.71 46.63 14.74
N ILE A 628 -3.89 45.63 13.86
CA ILE A 628 -4.86 45.72 12.76
C ILE A 628 -6.29 45.88 13.31
N MET A 629 -6.62 45.14 14.38
CA MET A 629 -7.92 45.26 15.04
C MET A 629 -8.11 46.64 15.68
N HIS A 630 -7.08 47.22 16.32
CA HIS A 630 -7.16 48.54 16.92
C HIS A 630 -7.33 49.66 15.87
N ASP A 631 -6.66 49.55 14.73
CA ASP A 631 -6.67 50.58 13.69
C ASP A 631 -7.95 50.58 12.83
N SER A 632 -8.72 49.49 12.80
CA SER A 632 -9.86 49.33 11.88
C SER A 632 -11.07 48.55 12.46
N GLU A 633 -11.25 48.57 13.78
CA GLU A 633 -12.24 47.75 14.52
C GLU A 633 -13.67 47.89 13.98
N ALA A 634 -14.17 49.11 13.81
CA ALA A 634 -15.54 49.37 13.37
C ALA A 634 -15.81 48.86 11.94
N THR A 635 -14.81 48.90 11.06
CA THR A 635 -14.91 48.48 9.66
C THR A 635 -14.80 46.96 9.55
N ILE A 636 -13.87 46.33 10.27
CA ILE A 636 -13.65 44.87 10.26
C ILE A 636 -14.86 44.12 10.85
N LEU A 637 -15.50 44.69 11.87
CA LEU A 637 -16.68 44.10 12.52
C LEU A 637 -17.98 44.29 11.72
N THR A 638 -18.02 45.15 10.70
CA THR A 638 -19.25 45.47 9.95
C THR A 638 -19.16 45.21 8.45
N ASP A 639 -17.96 45.21 7.86
CA ASP A 639 -17.74 45.02 6.42
C ASP A 639 -17.58 43.53 6.07
N HIS A 640 -18.27 43.12 5.01
CA HIS A 640 -18.18 41.77 4.45
C HIS A 640 -16.95 41.56 3.54
N LYS A 641 -16.24 42.62 3.14
CA LYS A 641 -15.08 42.52 2.24
C LYS A 641 -13.83 41.96 2.92
N GLY A 642 -13.70 42.11 4.24
CA GLY A 642 -12.63 41.55 5.05
C GLY A 642 -11.25 42.15 4.79
N ASP A 643 -10.35 42.04 5.78
CA ASP A 643 -8.94 42.38 5.62
C ASP A 643 -8.14 41.09 5.32
N MET A 644 -7.43 41.08 4.20
CA MET A 644 -6.66 39.92 3.73
C MET A 644 -5.43 39.65 4.60
N GLU A 645 -4.79 40.71 5.09
CA GLU A 645 -3.64 40.62 5.99
C GLU A 645 -4.08 40.09 7.37
N LEU A 646 -5.20 40.59 7.89
CA LEU A 646 -5.80 40.07 9.12
C LEU A 646 -6.18 38.60 8.97
N THR A 647 -6.82 38.23 7.85
CA THR A 647 -7.23 36.85 7.59
C THR A 647 -6.02 35.91 7.60
N TRP A 648 -4.92 36.32 6.97
CA TRP A 648 -3.69 35.53 7.01
C TRP A 648 -3.08 35.45 8.40
N CYS A 649 -2.99 36.55 9.14
CA CYS A 649 -2.48 36.51 10.52
C CYS A 649 -3.32 35.57 11.40
N LEU A 650 -4.63 35.52 11.20
CA LEU A 650 -5.53 34.59 11.89
C LEU A 650 -5.34 33.13 11.45
N VAL A 651 -5.03 32.88 10.17
CA VAL A 651 -4.67 31.53 9.68
C VAL A 651 -3.33 31.08 10.26
N LEU A 652 -2.31 31.95 10.28
CA LEU A 652 -1.03 31.69 10.93
C LEU A 652 -1.20 31.43 12.42
N PHE A 653 -1.96 32.29 13.12
CA PHE A 653 -2.32 32.08 14.52
C PHE A 653 -2.99 30.71 14.74
N SER A 654 -3.95 30.35 13.88
CA SER A 654 -4.62 29.05 13.92
C SER A 654 -3.64 27.88 13.80
N LYS A 655 -2.61 27.98 12.96
CA LYS A 655 -1.54 26.97 12.85
C LYS A 655 -0.64 26.94 14.08
N LEU A 656 -0.26 28.10 14.64
CA LEU A 656 0.56 28.15 15.85
C LEU A 656 -0.10 27.42 17.04
N LEU A 657 -1.44 27.40 17.09
CA LEU A 657 -2.20 26.67 18.11
C LEU A 657 -2.20 25.14 17.93
N GLN A 658 -1.59 24.61 16.87
CA GLN A 658 -1.35 23.18 16.70
C GLN A 658 -0.10 22.69 17.46
N ALA A 659 0.68 23.60 18.05
CA ALA A 659 1.83 23.25 18.87
C ALA A 659 1.46 22.37 20.08
N ARG A 660 2.49 21.81 20.72
CA ARG A 660 2.35 20.96 21.90
C ARG A 660 1.58 21.67 23.02
N GLY A 661 0.54 21.04 23.54
CA GLY A 661 -0.44 21.68 24.43
C GLY A 661 0.14 22.30 25.70
N ASP A 662 1.16 21.67 26.30
CA ASP A 662 1.88 22.18 27.47
C ASP A 662 2.64 23.50 27.17
N THR A 663 3.22 23.63 25.98
CA THR A 663 3.94 24.85 25.55
C THR A 663 2.98 26.02 25.30
N LEU A 664 1.77 25.74 24.79
CA LEU A 664 0.75 26.76 24.54
C LEU A 664 0.25 27.42 25.82
N LEU A 665 0.31 26.72 26.96
CA LEU A 665 -0.15 27.28 28.25
C LEU A 665 0.65 28.51 28.69
N VAL A 666 1.91 28.63 28.27
CA VAL A 666 2.76 29.81 28.54
C VAL A 666 2.16 31.08 27.90
N TYR A 667 1.52 30.94 26.73
CA TYR A 667 0.97 32.04 25.94
C TYR A 667 -0.53 32.26 26.17
N LYS A 668 -1.13 31.60 27.17
CA LYS A 668 -2.56 31.69 27.51
C LYS A 668 -3.14 33.12 27.47
N PRO A 669 -2.53 34.16 28.10
CA PRO A 669 -3.14 35.50 28.10
C PRO A 669 -3.21 36.10 26.70
N MET A 670 -2.17 35.91 25.87
CA MET A 670 -2.14 36.40 24.49
C MET A 670 -3.18 35.69 23.62
N ILE A 671 -3.25 34.36 23.72
CA ILE A 671 -4.20 33.54 22.98
C ILE A 671 -5.64 33.96 23.29
N LEU A 672 -5.98 34.14 24.57
CA LEU A 672 -7.31 34.57 24.98
C LEU A 672 -7.63 36.00 24.53
N SER A 673 -6.66 36.92 24.56
CA SER A 673 -6.83 38.29 24.05
C SER A 673 -7.28 38.29 22.59
N VAL A 674 -6.60 37.51 21.73
CA VAL A 674 -6.94 37.37 20.31
C VAL A 674 -8.35 36.81 20.13
N PHE A 675 -8.72 35.74 20.85
CA PHE A 675 -10.07 35.19 20.77
C PHE A 675 -11.14 36.20 21.19
N HIS A 676 -10.93 36.94 22.29
CA HIS A 676 -11.91 37.91 22.76
C HIS A 676 -12.15 39.05 21.76
N ARG A 677 -11.10 39.52 21.08
CA ARG A 677 -11.23 40.63 20.11
C ARG A 677 -11.78 40.16 18.76
N CYS A 678 -11.40 38.98 18.30
CA CYS A 678 -11.67 38.56 16.92
C CYS A 678 -12.95 37.71 16.77
N ILE A 679 -13.54 37.18 17.85
CA ILE A 679 -14.72 36.28 17.77
C ILE A 679 -15.95 36.93 17.12
N HIS A 680 -16.04 38.26 17.15
CA HIS A 680 -17.17 39.02 16.60
C HIS A 680 -17.01 39.41 15.13
N ILE A 681 -15.93 38.98 14.47
CA ILE A 681 -15.70 39.27 13.04
C ILE A 681 -16.77 38.58 12.18
N ILE A 682 -17.43 39.36 11.31
CA ILE A 682 -18.51 38.88 10.43
C ILE A 682 -17.95 38.26 9.13
N HIS A 683 -16.76 38.69 8.69
CA HIS A 683 -16.15 38.18 7.46
C HIS A 683 -15.89 36.67 7.55
N LYS A 684 -16.51 35.92 6.62
CA LYS A 684 -16.55 34.45 6.63
C LYS A 684 -15.18 33.79 6.78
N LYS A 685 -14.18 34.16 5.96
CA LYS A 685 -12.86 33.49 5.97
C LYS A 685 -12.09 33.76 7.26
N SER A 686 -12.17 34.97 7.80
CA SER A 686 -11.53 35.33 9.06
C SER A 686 -12.20 34.62 10.24
N TYR A 687 -13.54 34.55 10.23
CA TYR A 687 -14.30 33.80 11.22
C TYR A 687 -13.99 32.29 11.18
N GLU A 688 -13.92 31.70 9.99
CA GLU A 688 -13.49 30.30 9.81
C GLU A 688 -12.07 30.07 10.33
N ALA A 689 -11.13 30.99 10.10
CA ALA A 689 -9.77 30.90 10.63
C ALA A 689 -9.75 30.87 12.17
N ILE A 690 -10.57 31.70 12.82
CA ILE A 690 -10.71 31.74 14.30
C ILE A 690 -11.40 30.49 14.83
N ALA A 691 -12.46 30.02 14.16
CA ALA A 691 -13.13 28.78 14.52
C ALA A 691 -12.17 27.58 14.42
N ASN A 692 -11.33 27.55 13.38
CA ASN A 692 -10.25 26.57 13.23
C ASN A 692 -9.18 26.73 14.30
N ALA A 693 -8.84 27.97 14.69
CA ALA A 693 -7.89 28.25 15.77
C ALA A 693 -8.40 27.66 17.11
N ALA A 694 -9.68 27.86 17.42
CA ALA A 694 -10.32 27.29 18.60
C ALA A 694 -10.34 25.76 18.56
N LYS A 695 -10.66 25.17 17.40
CA LYS A 695 -10.61 23.72 17.17
C LYS A 695 -9.20 23.16 17.38
N ASN A 696 -8.17 23.81 16.84
CA ASN A 696 -6.78 23.40 16.97
C ASN A 696 -6.31 23.48 18.42
N LEU A 697 -6.60 24.57 19.13
CA LEU A 697 -6.28 24.71 20.55
C LEU A 697 -6.92 23.60 21.40
N LEU A 698 -8.21 23.33 21.17
CA LEU A 698 -8.91 22.26 21.89
C LEU A 698 -8.28 20.90 21.58
N LYS A 699 -7.94 20.60 20.32
CA LYS A 699 -7.26 19.37 19.95
C LYS A 699 -5.91 19.24 20.65
N SER A 700 -5.05 20.26 20.57
CA SER A 700 -3.71 20.24 21.17
C SER A 700 -3.74 20.06 22.69
N LEU A 701 -4.78 20.52 23.37
CA LEU A 701 -4.95 20.39 24.82
C LEU A 701 -5.68 19.12 25.27
N SER A 702 -6.46 18.48 24.40
CA SER A 702 -7.35 17.36 24.79
C SER A 702 -7.02 16.02 24.16
N TYR A 703 -6.33 15.98 23.02
CA TYR A 703 -6.02 14.74 22.31
C TYR A 703 -4.72 14.13 22.83
N VAL A 704 -4.60 12.80 22.69
CA VAL A 704 -3.34 12.08 22.83
C VAL A 704 -2.71 11.94 21.44
N TYR A 705 -1.50 12.44 21.25
CA TYR A 705 -0.78 12.43 19.98
C TYR A 705 0.74 12.20 20.20
N PRO A 706 1.47 11.68 19.19
CA PRO A 706 2.92 11.56 19.26
C PRO A 706 3.58 12.93 19.29
N ILE A 707 4.70 13.04 20.01
CA ILE A 707 5.50 14.28 20.13
C ILE A 707 6.79 14.19 19.30
N ASP A 708 7.25 12.98 18.99
CA ASP A 708 8.49 12.72 18.26
C ASP A 708 8.23 11.70 17.15
N TYR A 709 8.72 12.00 15.95
CA TYR A 709 8.58 11.20 14.73
C TYR A 709 9.95 10.79 14.14
N ARG A 710 11.03 10.93 14.91
CA ARG A 710 12.39 10.52 14.51
C ARG A 710 12.50 9.04 14.20
N LEU A 711 13.36 8.71 13.24
CA LEU A 711 13.68 7.34 12.84
C LEU A 711 14.42 6.55 13.92
N THR A 712 15.15 7.25 14.80
CA THR A 712 15.89 6.65 15.91
C THR A 712 15.58 7.34 17.23
N VAL A 713 15.59 6.55 18.31
CA VAL A 713 15.46 7.03 19.70
C VAL A 713 16.82 7.48 20.24
N GLU A 714 17.91 7.11 19.56
CA GLU A 714 19.28 7.45 19.96
C GLU A 714 19.54 8.96 19.82
N ASN A 715 20.43 9.46 20.66
CA ASN A 715 20.80 10.87 20.61
C ASN A 715 21.75 11.13 19.43
N ILE A 716 21.19 11.51 18.28
CA ILE A 716 21.92 11.81 17.04
C ILE A 716 22.95 12.95 17.17
N ASP A 717 22.86 13.78 18.21
CA ASP A 717 23.83 14.83 18.51
C ASP A 717 24.92 14.38 19.53
N GLY A 718 24.91 13.11 19.93
CA GLY A 718 25.90 12.50 20.82
C GLY A 718 27.27 12.32 20.15
N PRO A 719 28.35 12.09 20.94
CA PRO A 719 29.68 11.87 20.38
C PRO A 719 29.75 10.53 19.62
N PHE A 720 30.52 10.48 18.54
CA PHE A 720 30.68 9.26 17.70
C PHE A 720 31.24 8.04 18.43
N SER A 721 31.81 8.22 19.63
CA SER A 721 32.27 7.11 20.50
C SER A 721 31.14 6.28 21.09
N ASP A 722 29.93 6.84 21.13
CA ASP A 722 28.78 6.23 21.79
C ASP A 722 27.96 5.36 20.82
N PHE A 723 28.37 5.30 19.55
CA PHE A 723 27.74 4.56 18.45
C PHE A 723 28.62 3.41 17.95
#